data_AF-A0A4S8K987-F1
#
_entry.id   AF-A0A4S8K987-F1
#
_cell.length_a   1.000
_cell.length_b   1.000
_cell.length_c   1.000
_cell.angle_alpha   90.00
_cell.angle_beta   90.00
_cell.angle_gamma   90.00
#
_symmetry.space_group_name_H-M   'P 1'
#
loop_
_entity.id
_entity.type
_entity.pdbx_description
1 polymer ?
#
loop_
_entity_poly.entity_id
_entity_poly.type
_entity_poly.pdbx_seq_one_letter_code
_entity_poly.pdbx_strand_id
1 'polypeptide(L)'
;MRAALSSTLKKISAGAAARRPRVAFVSPASHHHRRHHQSNKPTKKRKDEYILGPDLPDIWATPGSSSPPPPPAESETGGATVAVDAELVPTIIDGKSIAEEIKLGITKEVHRMKDTIKKVPGLAVVLVGQRRDSQTYVRNKIKACEEVGIRSLMAELSEGCAEDEVLNVVSEFNQDPSVHGVLVQLPLPQHMDEDTILGAVSLQKDVDGFHPLNMGNLALRGREPLFIPCAAKACIELLLRSGIKLKGKNVAVIGRSNVVGLPTTLLLQRHHATVSVVHAFTNNPEDVTRVADIVISAAGVPNLVRGSWLKRGAIVIDVGTNPIEDPSFEHGYYLRGDVCYEEALQVASAITPVPGGVGPVTVAMLLSNTLDSAKRFYGIRNNGGDRRHGSGGGSGGQPRPTPETMVAMFDVLDFGAKGDGVTDDTKVDDIDSVSLDHAFEAAWAAACKVEASTVIVPAEFEFLVRPISFSGPYCEPNIVFQLDGTIVAPTSAGAWGAGSLQWLEFTKLQEITIRGSGVIDGRGSVWWTNSDSDIDPINAELGSKMPQIKPTVSALLASAFVKQTEGLLVTVFSSSLFQALRFYGSYNVTVTGIRIQNSPRCHLKFDNCEAVEVFDITVSSPGDSPNTDGIHLQNSRNVLIHRVDMGCGDDCVSIQTGCSNIYIHDVDCGPGHGISIGGLGRDNTKACVSNITVRDINLRNTMTGVRIKTWQGGSGSVQAIQFSNIKVWEVQIPMVIDQFYCDRSSCENQSSAVALSSIAYESIRGTFTVKPVHLACSDSSPCSGISLSEVELEPLQERHHMTDPFCWQAFGELYAPTIPPITCLQIGKPASNRILTDHDLC
;
A
#
# COMPACT_ATOMS: atom_id res chain seq x y z
N MET A 1 44.56 11.06 48.80
CA MET A 1 44.95 12.45 49.16
C MET A 1 45.47 13.11 47.90
N ARG A 2 45.01 14.22 47.33
CA ARG A 2 43.96 15.25 47.51
C ARG A 2 43.73 15.77 46.06
N ALA A 3 42.52 15.90 45.50
CA ALA A 3 41.59 17.05 45.63
C ALA A 3 42.27 18.43 45.54
N ALA A 4 41.76 19.49 44.94
CA ALA A 4 40.68 19.77 43.99
C ALA A 4 40.82 21.28 43.64
N LEU A 5 40.40 21.63 42.43
CA LEU A 5 39.84 22.88 41.91
C LEU A 5 39.73 24.19 42.75
N SER A 6 40.06 25.28 42.04
CA SER A 6 39.31 26.55 41.87
C SER A 6 39.38 27.66 42.95
N SER A 7 39.74 28.88 42.54
CA SER A 7 38.81 30.03 42.57
C SER A 7 39.38 31.34 41.99
N THR A 8 38.44 32.06 41.41
CA THR A 8 38.37 33.34 40.68
C THR A 8 38.75 34.58 41.51
N LEU A 9 39.19 35.69 40.88
CA LEU A 9 38.58 37.06 40.96
C LEU A 9 39.45 38.24 40.42
N LYS A 10 38.84 38.95 39.44
CA LYS A 10 38.68 40.43 39.27
C LYS A 10 39.86 41.41 39.04
N LYS A 11 39.75 42.08 37.87
CA LYS A 11 39.54 43.55 37.61
C LYS A 11 40.72 44.52 37.29
N ILE A 12 40.52 45.20 36.15
CA ILE A 12 40.65 46.66 35.83
C ILE A 12 41.87 47.19 35.02
N SER A 13 41.50 47.65 33.81
CA SER A 13 41.86 48.84 32.98
C SER A 13 43.22 49.07 32.31
N ALA A 14 43.06 49.42 31.01
CA ALA A 14 43.53 50.63 30.31
C ALA A 14 44.66 50.49 29.27
N GLY A 15 44.28 50.74 28.01
CA GLY A 15 44.97 51.69 27.13
C GLY A 15 46.09 51.17 26.23
N ALA A 16 45.83 51.10 24.92
CA ALA A 16 46.51 51.92 23.89
C ALA A 16 46.39 51.28 22.49
N ALA A 17 46.04 52.14 21.52
CA ALA A 17 45.83 51.83 20.12
C ALA A 17 47.12 51.90 19.29
N ALA A 18 47.24 51.09 18.24
CA ALA A 18 47.99 51.43 17.01
C ALA A 18 47.65 50.51 15.82
N ARG A 19 46.83 51.05 14.92
CA ARG A 19 46.87 51.02 13.44
C ARG A 19 47.58 49.87 12.69
N ARG A 20 46.84 49.23 11.76
CA ARG A 20 47.36 48.72 10.47
C ARG A 20 46.49 49.25 9.31
N PRO A 21 47.07 49.61 8.15
CA PRO A 21 46.35 50.24 7.04
C PRO A 21 45.71 49.24 6.06
N ARG A 22 44.69 49.74 5.36
CA ARG A 22 43.96 49.16 4.22
C ARG A 22 44.71 49.37 2.89
N VAL A 23 44.12 48.80 1.82
CA VAL A 23 44.15 49.15 0.38
C VAL A 23 44.88 48.08 -0.44
N ALA A 24 44.41 47.53 -1.56
CA ALA A 24 43.10 47.48 -2.22
C ALA A 24 43.12 46.34 -3.28
N PHE A 25 41.92 46.01 -3.77
CA PHE A 25 41.59 45.19 -4.95
C PHE A 25 42.45 45.46 -6.19
N VAL A 26 42.67 44.41 -7.02
CA VAL A 26 42.38 44.34 -8.48
C VAL A 26 42.57 42.88 -8.97
N SER A 27 41.59 42.33 -9.69
CA SER A 27 41.72 41.10 -10.52
C SER A 27 42.29 41.44 -11.91
N PRO A 28 42.87 40.45 -12.63
CA PRO A 28 42.20 40.09 -13.88
C PRO A 28 42.22 38.59 -14.21
N ALA A 29 41.25 38.20 -15.03
CA ALA A 29 41.04 36.88 -15.61
C ALA A 29 42.12 36.48 -16.64
N SER A 30 42.33 35.18 -16.85
CA SER A 30 42.41 34.57 -18.20
C SER A 30 42.59 33.04 -18.18
N HIS A 31 41.72 32.39 -18.95
CA HIS A 31 41.85 31.15 -19.72
C HIS A 31 42.95 30.12 -19.38
N HIS A 32 42.49 28.90 -19.04
CA HIS A 32 43.01 27.70 -19.69
C HIS A 32 41.92 26.67 -20.00
N HIS A 33 41.71 26.44 -21.29
CA HIS A 33 41.00 25.29 -21.83
C HIS A 33 41.75 23.99 -21.50
N ARG A 34 41.07 23.05 -20.84
CA ARG A 34 41.37 21.62 -20.99
C ARG A 34 40.09 20.87 -21.35
N ARG A 35 40.03 20.44 -22.61
CA ARG A 35 39.09 19.44 -23.11
C ARG A 35 39.32 18.13 -22.35
N HIS A 36 38.31 17.63 -21.66
CA HIS A 36 38.25 16.23 -21.26
C HIS A 36 37.19 15.52 -22.10
N HIS A 37 37.64 14.47 -22.77
CA HIS A 37 36.83 13.48 -23.49
C HIS A 37 35.64 13.01 -22.65
N GLN A 38 34.44 13.18 -23.20
CA GLN A 38 33.26 12.41 -22.82
C GLN A 38 33.54 10.92 -23.12
N SER A 39 33.74 10.12 -22.08
CA SER A 39 33.46 8.70 -22.16
C SER A 39 31.97 8.50 -21.83
N ASN A 40 31.21 8.05 -22.82
CA ASN A 40 29.86 7.55 -22.63
C ASN A 40 29.93 6.36 -21.65
N LYS A 41 29.54 6.57 -20.39
CA LYS A 41 29.16 5.49 -19.47
C LYS A 41 27.63 5.41 -19.45
N PRO A 42 27.02 4.27 -19.78
CA PRO A 42 25.58 4.11 -19.63
C PRO A 42 25.27 4.03 -18.13
N THR A 43 24.56 5.02 -17.61
CA THR A 43 23.99 4.98 -16.26
C THR A 43 22.91 3.92 -16.21
N LYS A 44 23.22 2.75 -15.61
CA LYS A 44 22.25 1.71 -15.29
C LYS A 44 21.21 2.29 -14.32
N LYS A 45 19.97 2.36 -14.80
CA LYS A 45 18.75 2.53 -14.00
C LYS A 45 18.67 1.37 -13.00
N ARG A 46 18.67 1.64 -11.69
CA ARG A 46 18.13 0.71 -10.70
C ARG A 46 16.65 1.05 -10.55
N LYS A 47 15.80 0.18 -11.10
CA LYS A 47 14.38 0.10 -10.78
C LYS A 47 14.29 -0.89 -9.63
N ASP A 48 13.83 -0.47 -8.47
CA ASP A 48 13.50 -1.42 -7.40
C ASP A 48 12.14 -2.05 -7.77
N GLU A 49 12.21 -3.17 -8.50
CA GLU A 49 11.07 -4.06 -8.71
C GLU A 49 10.87 -4.88 -7.43
N TYR A 50 9.66 -4.83 -6.87
CA TYR A 50 9.25 -5.66 -5.75
C TYR A 50 9.54 -7.15 -6.05
N ILE A 51 10.17 -7.85 -5.10
CA ILE A 51 10.46 -9.29 -5.24
C ILE A 51 9.16 -10.10 -5.32
N LEU A 52 8.10 -9.63 -4.67
CA LEU A 52 6.74 -10.08 -4.96
C LEU A 52 6.25 -9.24 -6.14
N GLY A 53 5.93 -9.88 -7.27
CA GLY A 53 5.45 -9.16 -8.44
C GLY A 53 4.20 -8.31 -8.13
N PRO A 54 3.91 -7.30 -8.97
CA PRO A 54 2.83 -6.36 -8.70
C PRO A 54 1.49 -7.10 -8.58
N ASP A 55 0.61 -6.70 -7.67
CA ASP A 55 -0.73 -7.29 -7.62
C ASP A 55 -1.60 -6.68 -8.74
N LEU A 56 -1.58 -7.31 -9.92
CA LEU A 56 -2.45 -6.95 -11.04
C LEU A 56 -3.77 -7.72 -11.00
N PRO A 57 -4.88 -7.09 -11.41
CA PRO A 57 -6.17 -7.77 -11.51
C PRO A 57 -6.14 -8.85 -12.61
N ASP A 58 -6.77 -9.98 -12.34
CA ASP A 58 -6.85 -11.13 -13.23
C ASP A 58 -8.06 -10.98 -14.18
N ILE A 59 -7.95 -10.04 -15.12
CA ILE A 59 -9.06 -9.70 -16.04
C ILE A 59 -8.94 -10.55 -17.31
N TRP A 60 -9.81 -11.54 -17.43
CA TRP A 60 -9.94 -12.37 -18.63
C TRP A 60 -10.84 -11.64 -19.63
N ALA A 61 -10.33 -11.32 -20.81
CA ALA A 61 -11.16 -10.73 -21.87
C ALA A 61 -12.16 -11.78 -22.38
N THR A 62 -13.44 -11.41 -22.50
CA THR A 62 -14.45 -12.27 -23.11
C THR A 62 -14.22 -12.36 -24.62
N PRO A 63 -14.24 -13.57 -25.22
CA PRO A 63 -14.09 -13.72 -26.66
C PRO A 63 -15.38 -13.28 -27.36
N GLY A 64 -15.57 -11.97 -27.55
CA GLY A 64 -16.82 -11.46 -28.13
C GLY A 64 -16.85 -10.00 -28.59
N SER A 65 -15.87 -9.15 -28.31
CA SER A 65 -15.91 -7.73 -28.76
C SER A 65 -14.57 -7.14 -29.19
N SER A 66 -13.66 -7.97 -29.72
CA SER A 66 -12.53 -7.44 -30.48
C SER A 66 -12.89 -7.38 -31.96
N SER A 67 -12.92 -6.16 -32.51
CA SER A 67 -12.51 -5.97 -33.90
C SER A 67 -11.19 -6.72 -34.14
N PRO A 68 -10.95 -7.27 -35.34
CA PRO A 68 -9.76 -8.05 -35.60
C PRO A 68 -8.52 -7.25 -35.18
N PRO A 69 -7.47 -7.90 -34.64
CA PRO A 69 -6.21 -7.19 -34.41
C PRO A 69 -5.81 -6.51 -35.73
N PRO A 70 -5.29 -5.27 -35.67
CA PRO A 70 -4.82 -4.61 -36.88
C PRO A 70 -3.83 -5.56 -37.58
N PRO A 71 -3.86 -5.68 -38.91
CA PRO A 71 -2.86 -6.46 -39.62
C PRO A 71 -1.48 -5.96 -39.18
N PRO A 72 -0.49 -6.86 -39.04
CA PRO A 72 0.87 -6.43 -38.71
C PRO A 72 1.25 -5.33 -39.69
N ALA A 73 1.69 -4.19 -39.17
CA ALA A 73 2.13 -3.07 -39.99
C ALA A 73 3.11 -3.61 -41.03
N GLU A 74 2.72 -3.52 -42.30
CA GLU A 74 3.59 -3.87 -43.41
C GLU A 74 4.87 -3.06 -43.24
N SER A 75 5.97 -3.76 -42.99
CA SER A 75 7.28 -3.15 -43.10
C SER A 75 7.41 -2.68 -44.54
N GLU A 76 7.79 -1.41 -44.71
CA GLU A 76 8.26 -0.90 -45.98
C GLU A 76 9.18 -1.94 -46.63
N THR A 77 8.88 -2.27 -47.87
CA THR A 77 9.68 -3.11 -48.74
C THR A 77 11.04 -2.45 -48.95
N GLY A 78 11.97 -2.69 -48.03
CA GLY A 78 13.41 -2.57 -48.23
C GLY A 78 13.99 -3.98 -48.25
N GLY A 79 14.47 -4.41 -49.41
CA GLY A 79 14.93 -5.78 -49.64
C GLY A 79 15.88 -6.28 -48.56
N ALA A 80 15.47 -7.33 -47.84
CA ALA A 80 16.37 -8.10 -47.00
C ALA A 80 17.04 -9.17 -47.85
N THR A 81 18.26 -8.85 -48.25
CA THR A 81 19.35 -9.82 -48.37
C THR A 81 19.24 -10.88 -47.28
N VAL A 82 19.44 -12.15 -47.65
CA VAL A 82 19.60 -13.29 -46.73
C VAL A 82 20.52 -12.87 -45.58
N ALA A 83 19.93 -12.58 -44.42
CA ALA A 83 20.68 -12.21 -43.24
C ALA A 83 21.32 -13.50 -42.71
N VAL A 84 22.63 -13.58 -42.91
CA VAL A 84 23.51 -14.58 -42.33
C VAL A 84 23.26 -14.61 -40.82
N ASP A 85 23.00 -15.80 -40.26
CA ASP A 85 22.84 -16.05 -38.82
C ASP A 85 23.89 -15.26 -38.03
N ALA A 86 23.48 -14.17 -37.38
CA ALA A 86 24.33 -13.47 -36.43
C ALA A 86 24.58 -14.44 -35.27
N GLU A 87 25.85 -14.78 -35.05
CA GLU A 87 26.31 -15.67 -33.99
C GLU A 87 25.76 -15.18 -32.65
N LEU A 88 24.82 -15.94 -32.07
CA LEU A 88 24.10 -15.56 -30.87
C LEU A 88 25.03 -15.81 -29.67
N VAL A 89 25.82 -14.80 -29.30
CA VAL A 89 26.71 -14.89 -28.14
C VAL A 89 25.86 -14.75 -26.86
N PRO A 90 25.73 -15.79 -26.03
CA PRO A 90 24.92 -15.77 -24.82
C PRO A 90 25.51 -14.79 -23.79
N THR A 91 24.64 -14.02 -23.13
CA THR A 91 25.05 -13.18 -22.01
C THR A 91 25.15 -14.03 -20.74
N ILE A 92 26.31 -14.01 -20.07
CA ILE A 92 26.47 -14.70 -18.79
C ILE A 92 25.82 -13.87 -17.68
N ILE A 93 24.86 -14.46 -16.97
CA ILE A 93 24.26 -13.88 -15.78
C ILE A 93 25.19 -14.17 -14.59
N ASP A 94 26.08 -13.20 -14.32
CA ASP A 94 27.08 -13.30 -13.26
C ASP A 94 26.47 -13.11 -11.86
N GLY A 95 26.06 -14.22 -11.27
CA GLY A 95 25.49 -14.26 -9.92
C GLY A 95 26.50 -13.90 -8.83
N LYS A 96 27.81 -14.09 -9.05
CA LYS A 96 28.84 -13.68 -8.08
C LYS A 96 28.88 -12.16 -7.97
N SER A 97 28.93 -11.45 -9.09
CA SER A 97 28.90 -9.98 -9.09
C SER A 97 27.61 -9.43 -8.47
N ILE A 98 26.46 -10.03 -8.78
CA ILE A 98 25.17 -9.66 -8.17
C ILE A 98 25.17 -9.90 -6.66
N ALA A 99 25.70 -11.05 -6.21
CA ALA A 99 25.80 -11.38 -4.80
C ALA A 99 26.71 -10.42 -4.04
N GLU A 100 27.85 -10.00 -4.62
CA GLU A 100 28.74 -9.00 -4.01
C GLU A 100 28.04 -7.64 -3.86
N GLU A 101 27.26 -7.21 -4.85
CA GLU A 101 26.48 -5.98 -4.80
C GLU A 101 25.43 -6.01 -3.67
N ILE A 102 24.75 -7.14 -3.49
CA ILE A 102 23.77 -7.34 -2.42
C ILE A 102 24.46 -7.38 -1.06
N LYS A 103 25.56 -8.15 -0.93
CA LYS A 103 26.36 -8.22 0.30
C LYS A 103 26.88 -6.85 0.71
N LEU A 104 27.30 -5.99 -0.23
CA LEU A 104 27.72 -4.63 0.07
C LEU A 104 26.59 -3.80 0.71
N GLY A 105 25.35 -3.96 0.24
CA GLY A 105 24.17 -3.35 0.87
C GLY A 105 23.96 -3.85 2.30
N ILE A 106 24.03 -5.17 2.50
CA ILE A 106 23.91 -5.80 3.82
C ILE A 106 25.01 -5.30 4.76
N THR A 107 26.27 -5.27 4.31
CA THR A 107 27.41 -4.77 5.08
C THR A 107 27.14 -3.36 5.60
N LYS A 108 26.72 -2.43 4.73
CA LYS A 108 26.43 -1.05 5.13
C LYS A 108 25.38 -1.00 6.23
N GLU A 109 24.34 -1.81 6.10
CA GLU A 109 23.22 -1.80 7.03
C GLU A 109 23.54 -2.47 8.37
N VAL A 110 24.32 -3.55 8.36
CA VAL A 110 24.84 -4.18 9.58
C VAL A 110 25.77 -3.22 10.33
N HIS A 111 26.62 -2.48 9.60
CA HIS A 111 27.45 -1.43 10.21
C HIS A 111 26.58 -0.33 10.83
N ARG A 112 25.55 0.12 10.11
CA ARG A 112 24.57 1.08 10.63
C ARG A 112 23.94 0.58 11.93
N MET A 113 23.45 -0.65 11.98
CA MET A 113 22.90 -1.25 13.20
C MET A 113 23.92 -1.31 14.35
N LYS A 114 25.16 -1.70 14.04
CA LYS A 114 26.24 -1.76 15.01
C LYS A 114 26.57 -0.37 15.57
N ASP A 115 26.48 0.67 14.75
CA ASP A 115 26.80 2.03 15.16
C ASP A 115 25.65 2.68 15.94
N THR A 116 24.40 2.50 15.50
CA THR A 116 23.22 3.14 16.10
C THR A 116 22.75 2.47 17.37
N ILE A 117 22.57 1.14 17.36
CA ILE A 117 21.97 0.40 18.49
C ILE A 117 22.95 -0.55 19.19
N LYS A 118 24.22 -0.59 18.75
CA LYS A 118 25.28 -1.47 19.31
C LYS A 118 24.91 -2.96 19.26
N LYS A 119 24.09 -3.36 18.29
CA LYS A 119 23.70 -4.76 18.02
C LYS A 119 23.99 -5.10 16.55
N VAL A 120 24.22 -6.37 16.28
CA VAL A 120 24.37 -6.92 14.92
C VAL A 120 23.43 -8.11 14.76
N PRO A 121 23.00 -8.43 13.52
CA PRO A 121 22.24 -9.65 13.28
C PRO A 121 23.04 -10.90 13.66
N GLY A 122 22.31 -11.97 13.93
CA GLY A 122 22.86 -13.25 14.40
C GLY A 122 22.25 -14.40 13.61
N LEU A 123 23.08 -15.21 12.97
CA LEU A 123 22.66 -16.42 12.25
C LEU A 123 23.20 -17.66 12.97
N ALA A 124 22.30 -18.56 13.40
CA ALA A 124 22.67 -19.87 13.90
C ALA A 124 22.54 -20.92 12.79
N VAL A 125 23.53 -21.79 12.66
CA VAL A 125 23.56 -22.87 11.68
C VAL A 125 23.62 -24.21 12.40
N VAL A 126 22.68 -25.10 12.08
CA VAL A 126 22.66 -26.50 12.54
C VAL A 126 23.16 -27.38 11.40
N LEU A 127 24.26 -28.09 11.63
CA LEU A 127 24.83 -29.05 10.69
C LEU A 127 24.81 -30.44 11.33
N VAL A 128 24.15 -31.39 10.67
CA VAL A 128 24.11 -32.80 11.11
C VAL A 128 24.93 -33.66 10.15
N GLY A 129 25.88 -34.42 10.70
CA GLY A 129 26.73 -35.33 9.94
C GLY A 129 27.98 -34.71 9.32
N GLN A 130 28.66 -35.47 8.45
CA GLN A 130 30.01 -35.17 7.97
C GLN A 130 30.11 -35.08 6.43
N ARG A 131 28.99 -34.81 5.77
CA ARG A 131 28.94 -34.60 4.31
C ARG A 131 29.83 -33.44 3.89
N ARG A 132 30.79 -33.71 2.99
CA ARG A 132 31.85 -32.76 2.59
C ARG A 132 31.30 -31.53 1.85
N ASP A 133 30.31 -31.74 0.99
CA ASP A 133 29.59 -30.69 0.27
C ASP A 133 28.82 -29.79 1.24
N SER A 134 28.07 -30.37 2.18
CA SER A 134 27.35 -29.62 3.23
C SER A 134 28.30 -28.79 4.10
N GLN A 135 29.44 -29.37 4.51
CA GLN A 135 30.46 -28.63 5.28
C GLN A 135 31.05 -27.45 4.50
N THR A 136 31.37 -27.65 3.23
CA THR A 136 31.91 -26.59 2.38
C THR A 136 30.89 -25.46 2.21
N TYR A 137 29.63 -25.82 2.00
CA TYR A 137 28.55 -24.86 1.85
C TYR A 137 28.30 -24.07 3.14
N VAL A 138 28.29 -24.74 4.30
CA VAL A 138 28.16 -24.06 5.60
C VAL A 138 29.36 -23.15 5.87
N ARG A 139 30.60 -23.59 5.64
CA ARG A 139 31.79 -22.74 5.79
C ARG A 139 31.69 -21.47 4.93
N ASN A 140 31.19 -21.59 3.70
CA ASN A 140 30.97 -20.43 2.83
C ASN A 140 29.92 -19.45 3.39
N LYS A 141 28.85 -19.96 4.01
CA LYS A 141 27.83 -19.11 4.67
C LYS A 141 28.40 -18.39 5.89
N ILE A 142 29.16 -19.09 6.74
CA ILE A 142 29.82 -18.51 7.91
C ILE A 142 30.80 -17.42 7.48
N LYS A 143 31.64 -17.70 6.49
CA LYS A 143 32.55 -16.69 5.92
C LYS A 143 31.79 -15.48 5.38
N ALA A 144 30.67 -15.69 4.71
CA ALA A 144 29.85 -14.60 4.20
C ALA A 144 29.20 -13.76 5.33
N CYS A 145 28.82 -14.38 6.45
CA CYS A 145 28.38 -13.66 7.66
C CYS A 145 29.50 -12.74 8.19
N GLU A 146 30.72 -13.28 8.34
CA GLU A 146 31.88 -12.53 8.80
C GLU A 146 32.19 -11.33 7.89
N GLU A 147 32.16 -11.54 6.56
CA GLU A 147 32.38 -10.49 5.55
C GLU A 147 31.40 -9.31 5.69
N VAL A 148 30.15 -9.56 6.06
CA VAL A 148 29.12 -8.51 6.19
C VAL A 148 28.93 -8.01 7.63
N GLY A 149 29.60 -8.62 8.61
CA GLY A 149 29.51 -8.27 10.02
C GLY A 149 28.34 -8.91 10.79
N ILE A 150 27.68 -9.92 10.21
CA ILE A 150 26.66 -10.72 10.90
C ILE A 150 27.38 -11.71 11.82
N ARG A 151 26.94 -11.80 13.08
CA ARG A 151 27.45 -12.81 14.02
C ARG A 151 26.92 -14.18 13.61
N SER A 152 27.79 -15.18 13.52
CA SER A 152 27.38 -16.55 13.24
C SER A 152 27.64 -17.48 14.42
N LEU A 153 26.74 -18.43 14.63
CA LEU A 153 26.84 -19.52 15.59
C LEU A 153 26.66 -20.84 14.84
N MET A 154 27.35 -21.89 15.27
CA MET A 154 27.28 -23.19 14.61
C MET A 154 27.15 -24.30 15.64
N ALA A 155 26.18 -25.19 15.43
CA ALA A 155 26.04 -26.44 16.14
C ALA A 155 26.32 -27.59 15.16
N GLU A 156 27.37 -28.36 15.45
CA GLU A 156 27.72 -29.57 14.72
C GLU A 156 27.25 -30.80 15.50
N LEU A 157 26.36 -31.58 14.90
CA LEU A 157 25.83 -32.81 15.46
C LEU A 157 26.32 -34.01 14.66
N SER A 158 26.49 -35.15 15.33
CA SER A 158 26.92 -36.38 14.66
C SER A 158 25.84 -36.90 13.71
N GLU A 159 26.23 -37.64 12.66
CA GLU A 159 25.27 -38.23 11.71
C GLU A 159 24.29 -39.20 12.39
N GLY A 160 24.69 -39.83 13.50
CA GLY A 160 23.85 -40.75 14.25
C GLY A 160 23.13 -40.14 15.46
N CYS A 161 23.08 -38.81 15.60
CA CYS A 161 22.36 -38.20 16.73
C CYS A 161 20.85 -38.46 16.62
N ALA A 162 20.17 -38.46 17.76
CA ALA A 162 18.73 -38.55 17.80
C ALA A 162 18.08 -37.28 17.24
N GLU A 163 16.88 -37.41 16.66
CA GLU A 163 16.10 -36.26 16.17
C GLU A 163 15.83 -35.23 17.28
N ASP A 164 15.52 -35.70 18.49
CA ASP A 164 15.30 -34.86 19.67
C ASP A 164 16.53 -33.98 20.01
N GLU A 165 17.74 -34.44 19.72
CA GLU A 165 18.96 -33.62 19.92
C GLU A 165 18.97 -32.42 18.97
N VAL A 166 18.56 -32.62 17.72
CA VAL A 166 18.44 -31.54 16.72
C VAL A 166 17.35 -30.56 17.13
N LEU A 167 16.19 -31.07 17.57
CA LEU A 167 15.06 -30.25 18.05
C LEU A 167 15.44 -29.42 19.28
N ASN A 168 16.23 -29.98 20.21
CA ASN A 168 16.71 -29.25 21.38
C ASN A 168 17.63 -28.08 20.97
N VAL A 169 18.58 -28.32 20.06
CA VAL A 169 19.45 -27.25 19.55
C VAL A 169 18.65 -26.16 18.82
N VAL A 170 17.68 -26.54 17.99
CA VAL A 170 16.79 -25.58 17.31
C VAL A 170 15.99 -24.77 18.34
N SER A 171 15.48 -25.41 19.40
CA SER A 171 14.77 -24.75 20.50
C SER A 171 15.66 -23.76 21.26
N GLU A 172 16.90 -24.13 21.55
CA GLU A 172 17.89 -23.22 22.18
C GLU A 172 18.12 -21.98 21.31
N PHE A 173 18.34 -22.15 20.01
CA PHE A 173 18.52 -21.02 19.09
C PHE A 173 17.24 -20.19 18.88
N ASN A 174 16.06 -20.80 18.94
CA ASN A 174 14.79 -20.07 18.93
C ASN A 174 14.66 -19.15 20.15
N GLN A 175 15.15 -19.59 21.32
CA GLN A 175 15.06 -18.82 22.57
C GLN A 175 16.18 -17.80 22.75
N ASP A 176 17.33 -17.97 22.09
CA ASP A 176 18.47 -17.05 22.20
C ASP A 176 18.16 -15.67 21.55
N PRO A 177 18.10 -14.56 22.31
CA PRO A 177 17.82 -13.22 21.78
C PRO A 177 18.97 -12.63 20.95
N SER A 178 20.14 -13.27 20.92
CA SER A 178 21.26 -12.91 20.04
C SER A 178 21.18 -13.58 18.66
N VAL A 179 20.31 -14.57 18.51
CA VAL A 179 20.03 -15.27 17.24
C VAL A 179 18.76 -14.71 16.63
N HIS A 180 18.84 -14.31 15.37
CA HIS A 180 17.72 -13.74 14.60
C HIS A 180 17.37 -14.58 13.38
N GLY A 181 18.30 -15.43 12.91
CA GLY A 181 18.03 -16.45 11.90
C GLY A 181 18.53 -17.81 12.37
N VAL A 182 17.76 -18.86 12.06
CA VAL A 182 18.17 -20.26 12.24
C VAL A 182 18.14 -20.93 10.88
N LEU A 183 19.23 -21.59 10.55
CA LEU A 183 19.41 -22.37 9.33
C LEU A 183 19.68 -23.83 9.72
N VAL A 184 18.81 -24.74 9.32
CA VAL A 184 19.09 -26.18 9.36
C VAL A 184 19.66 -26.60 8.00
N GLN A 185 20.90 -27.09 7.97
CA GLN A 185 21.56 -27.43 6.71
C GLN A 185 21.03 -28.78 6.18
N LEU A 186 20.41 -28.72 5.00
CA LEU A 186 19.95 -29.89 4.25
C LEU A 186 21.03 -30.47 3.32
N PRO A 187 20.92 -31.75 2.91
CA PRO A 187 19.94 -32.72 3.39
C PRO A 187 20.29 -33.23 4.79
N LEU A 188 19.28 -33.61 5.56
CA LEU A 188 19.48 -34.29 6.83
C LEU A 188 19.75 -35.79 6.61
N PRO A 189 20.30 -36.50 7.62
CA PRO A 189 20.39 -37.96 7.58
C PRO A 189 19.03 -38.62 7.34
N GLN A 190 19.01 -39.75 6.61
CA GLN A 190 17.77 -40.40 6.13
C GLN A 190 16.81 -40.86 7.24
N HIS A 191 17.30 -41.03 8.48
CA HIS A 191 16.47 -41.47 9.60
C HIS A 191 15.71 -40.32 10.30
N MET A 192 15.92 -39.07 9.88
CA MET A 192 15.26 -37.90 10.44
C MET A 192 14.14 -37.40 9.53
N ASP A 193 13.10 -36.83 10.14
CA ASP A 193 12.00 -36.19 9.43
C ASP A 193 12.32 -34.70 9.20
N GLU A 194 12.63 -34.35 7.94
CA GLU A 194 12.99 -32.98 7.56
C GLU A 194 11.87 -31.98 7.86
N ASP A 195 10.60 -32.35 7.62
CA ASP A 195 9.45 -31.47 7.83
C ASP A 195 9.24 -31.14 9.32
N THR A 196 9.46 -32.12 10.19
CA THR A 196 9.37 -31.98 11.66
C THR A 196 10.45 -31.02 12.17
N ILE A 197 11.70 -31.20 11.74
CA ILE A 197 12.83 -30.37 12.17
C ILE A 197 12.69 -28.94 11.61
N LEU A 198 12.36 -28.79 10.32
CA LEU A 198 12.16 -27.47 9.71
C LEU A 198 10.95 -26.75 10.30
N GLY A 199 9.87 -27.48 10.63
CA GLY A 199 8.70 -26.95 11.32
C GLY A 199 8.94 -26.49 12.76
N ALA A 200 10.01 -26.98 13.40
CA ALA A 200 10.41 -26.56 14.74
C ALA A 200 11.16 -25.21 14.75
N VAL A 201 11.67 -24.75 13.61
CA VAL A 201 12.26 -23.40 13.51
C VAL A 201 11.15 -22.37 13.68
N SER A 202 11.31 -21.44 14.62
CA SER A 202 10.29 -20.41 14.85
C SER A 202 10.08 -19.58 13.59
N LEU A 203 8.82 -19.28 13.26
CA LEU A 203 8.48 -18.51 12.06
C LEU A 203 9.30 -17.20 11.95
N GLN A 204 9.52 -16.52 13.08
CA GLN A 204 10.27 -15.27 13.16
C GLN A 204 11.77 -15.40 12.87
N LYS A 205 12.33 -16.61 12.96
CA LYS A 205 13.76 -16.88 12.70
C LYS A 205 14.00 -17.83 11.52
N ASP A 206 12.96 -18.24 10.79
CA ASP A 206 13.03 -19.09 9.60
C ASP A 206 13.57 -18.33 8.37
N VAL A 207 14.83 -17.93 8.42
CA VAL A 207 15.46 -17.07 7.40
C VAL A 207 15.69 -17.77 6.07
N ASP A 208 15.57 -19.10 6.02
CA ASP A 208 15.58 -19.88 4.78
C ASP A 208 14.19 -20.01 4.15
N GLY A 209 13.12 -19.67 4.88
CA GLY A 209 11.74 -19.54 4.40
C GLY A 209 10.99 -20.85 4.23
N PHE A 210 11.43 -21.94 4.87
CA PHE A 210 10.85 -23.28 4.68
C PHE A 210 9.69 -23.61 5.61
N HIS A 211 9.40 -22.76 6.60
CA HIS A 211 8.24 -22.94 7.47
C HIS A 211 6.95 -22.96 6.62
N PRO A 212 6.04 -23.93 6.83
CA PRO A 212 4.80 -24.06 6.05
C PRO A 212 3.95 -22.79 5.94
N LEU A 213 3.98 -21.90 6.95
CA LEU A 213 3.28 -20.62 6.93
C LEU A 213 3.87 -19.63 5.92
N ASN A 214 5.20 -19.60 5.76
CA ASN A 214 5.84 -18.82 4.70
C ASN A 214 5.42 -19.34 3.32
N MET A 215 5.45 -20.66 3.12
CA MET A 215 5.00 -21.25 1.86
C MET A 215 3.51 -21.01 1.56
N GLY A 216 2.63 -21.15 2.56
CA GLY A 216 1.21 -20.86 2.43
C GLY A 216 0.93 -19.38 2.11
N ASN A 217 1.59 -18.45 2.81
CA ASN A 217 1.46 -17.02 2.53
C ASN A 217 2.03 -16.64 1.16
N LEU A 218 3.04 -17.35 0.65
CA LEU A 218 3.54 -17.16 -0.72
C LEU A 218 2.55 -17.65 -1.77
N ALA A 219 1.80 -18.72 -1.49
CA ALA A 219 0.82 -19.28 -2.42
C ALA A 219 -0.48 -18.45 -2.52
N LEU A 220 -0.92 -17.87 -1.39
CA LEU A 220 -2.20 -17.15 -1.32
C LEU A 220 -2.06 -15.70 -1.78
N ARG A 221 -2.84 -15.26 -2.78
CA ARG A 221 -2.92 -13.84 -3.16
C ARG A 221 -3.39 -12.98 -1.98
N GLY A 222 -2.88 -11.75 -1.87
CA GLY A 222 -3.19 -10.84 -0.76
C GLY A 222 -2.57 -11.21 0.60
N ARG A 223 -1.62 -12.16 0.62
CA ARG A 223 -0.79 -12.51 1.78
C ARG A 223 0.68 -12.36 1.41
N GLU A 224 1.52 -11.93 2.33
CA GLU A 224 2.98 -11.99 2.15
C GLU A 224 3.63 -12.92 3.19
N PRO A 225 4.62 -13.71 2.78
CA PRO A 225 5.40 -14.51 3.71
C PRO A 225 6.33 -13.63 4.53
N LEU A 226 6.62 -14.05 5.77
CA LEU A 226 7.58 -13.33 6.60
C LEU A 226 9.01 -13.45 6.04
N PHE A 227 9.29 -14.57 5.39
CA PHE A 227 10.50 -14.83 4.61
C PHE A 227 10.17 -15.53 3.30
N ILE A 228 10.74 -15.06 2.20
CA ILE A 228 10.70 -15.74 0.90
C ILE A 228 11.87 -16.72 0.84
N PRO A 229 11.66 -17.98 0.39
CA PRO A 229 12.72 -18.97 0.27
C PRO A 229 13.94 -18.49 -0.51
N CYS A 230 15.12 -18.60 0.08
CA CYS A 230 16.35 -17.94 -0.41
C CYS A 230 16.70 -18.30 -1.86
N ALA A 231 16.59 -19.59 -2.22
CA ALA A 231 16.93 -20.06 -3.56
C ALA A 231 15.93 -19.54 -4.62
N ALA A 232 14.64 -19.52 -4.29
CA ALA A 232 13.62 -18.97 -5.16
C ALA A 232 13.78 -17.45 -5.33
N LYS A 233 14.02 -16.74 -4.21
CA LYS A 233 14.34 -15.31 -4.18
C LYS A 233 15.56 -14.98 -5.06
N ALA A 234 16.61 -15.80 -5.00
CA ALA A 234 17.81 -15.66 -5.82
C ALA A 234 17.53 -15.80 -7.32
N CYS A 235 16.69 -16.76 -7.72
CA CYS A 235 16.31 -16.94 -9.12
C CYS A 235 15.61 -15.69 -9.69
N ILE A 236 14.67 -15.13 -8.93
CA ILE A 236 13.97 -13.89 -9.31
C ILE A 236 14.95 -12.71 -9.37
N GLU A 237 15.80 -12.55 -8.36
CA GLU A 237 16.75 -11.43 -8.30
C GLU A 237 17.74 -11.43 -9.47
N LEU A 238 18.22 -12.61 -9.87
CA LEU A 238 19.07 -12.79 -11.05
C LEU A 238 18.38 -12.32 -12.33
N LEU A 239 17.09 -12.62 -12.49
CA LEU A 239 16.31 -12.20 -13.65
C LEU A 239 16.08 -10.68 -13.64
N LEU A 240 15.58 -10.13 -12.53
CA LEU A 240 15.25 -8.71 -12.40
C LEU A 240 16.49 -7.82 -12.56
N ARG A 241 17.60 -8.12 -11.87
CA ARG A 241 18.86 -7.35 -11.97
C ARG A 241 19.54 -7.47 -13.33
N SER A 242 19.23 -8.51 -14.09
CA SER A 242 19.67 -8.67 -15.48
C SER A 242 18.75 -7.93 -16.48
N GLY A 243 17.73 -7.23 -16.00
CA GLY A 243 16.79 -6.47 -16.84
C GLY A 243 15.78 -7.35 -17.59
N ILE A 244 15.57 -8.59 -17.13
CA ILE A 244 14.68 -9.56 -17.77
C ILE A 244 13.26 -9.34 -17.24
N LYS A 245 12.34 -8.97 -18.14
CA LYS A 245 10.92 -8.80 -17.81
C LYS A 245 10.24 -10.16 -17.67
N LEU A 246 9.51 -10.37 -16.58
CA LEU A 246 8.82 -11.63 -16.27
C LEU A 246 7.35 -11.68 -16.74
N LYS A 247 6.65 -10.53 -16.69
CA LYS A 247 5.22 -10.45 -17.02
C LYS A 247 4.92 -11.01 -18.43
N GLY A 248 4.01 -11.99 -18.49
CA GLY A 248 3.53 -12.64 -19.71
C GLY A 248 4.53 -13.57 -20.38
N LYS A 249 5.70 -13.85 -19.78
CA LYS A 249 6.66 -14.83 -20.31
C LYS A 249 6.20 -16.25 -19.99
N ASN A 250 6.44 -17.17 -20.93
CA ASN A 250 6.31 -18.60 -20.66
C ASN A 250 7.57 -19.09 -19.92
N VAL A 251 7.41 -19.67 -18.75
CA VAL A 251 8.51 -20.15 -17.92
C VAL A 251 8.35 -21.63 -17.63
N ALA A 252 9.37 -22.43 -17.92
CA ALA A 252 9.45 -23.82 -17.50
C ALA A 252 10.29 -23.93 -16.23
N VAL A 253 9.70 -24.40 -15.14
CA VAL A 253 10.41 -24.71 -13.88
C VAL A 253 10.57 -26.23 -13.79
N ILE A 254 11.80 -26.71 -13.87
CA ILE A 254 12.12 -28.14 -13.85
C ILE A 254 12.53 -28.51 -12.43
N GLY A 255 11.72 -29.35 -11.78
CA GLY A 255 11.81 -29.66 -10.36
C GLY A 255 10.68 -29.02 -9.55
N ARG A 256 10.17 -29.75 -8.55
CA ARG A 256 9.01 -29.35 -7.72
C ARG A 256 9.24 -29.52 -6.21
N SER A 257 10.50 -29.49 -5.78
CA SER A 257 10.83 -29.59 -4.35
C SER A 257 10.25 -28.41 -3.57
N ASN A 258 10.02 -28.61 -2.26
CA ASN A 258 9.57 -27.57 -1.35
C ASN A 258 10.63 -26.47 -1.15
N VAL A 259 11.90 -26.76 -1.47
CA VAL A 259 13.06 -25.87 -1.26
C VAL A 259 13.23 -24.86 -2.41
N VAL A 260 13.06 -25.30 -3.67
CA VAL A 260 13.36 -24.46 -4.84
C VAL A 260 12.22 -24.42 -5.84
N GLY A 261 11.79 -25.58 -6.35
CA GLY A 261 10.89 -25.66 -7.51
C GLY A 261 9.51 -25.06 -7.25
N LEU A 262 8.87 -25.50 -6.16
CA LEU A 262 7.55 -24.99 -5.76
C LEU A 262 7.58 -23.48 -5.46
N PRO A 263 8.44 -22.95 -4.56
CA PRO A 263 8.44 -21.51 -4.27
C PRO A 263 8.83 -20.64 -5.47
N THR A 264 9.72 -21.12 -6.36
CA THR A 264 10.05 -20.38 -7.59
C THR A 264 8.85 -20.29 -8.52
N THR A 265 8.07 -21.37 -8.64
CA THR A 265 6.82 -21.39 -9.42
C THR A 265 5.84 -20.33 -8.89
N LEU A 266 5.63 -20.29 -7.58
CA LEU A 266 4.72 -19.33 -6.95
C LEU A 266 5.18 -17.88 -7.12
N LEU A 267 6.48 -17.59 -6.96
CA LEU A 267 7.03 -16.25 -7.18
C LEU A 267 6.89 -15.80 -8.65
N LEU A 268 7.20 -16.68 -9.60
CA LEU A 268 7.04 -16.37 -11.02
C LEU A 268 5.56 -16.08 -11.38
N GLN A 269 4.62 -16.82 -10.80
CA GLN A 269 3.19 -16.55 -10.94
C GLN A 269 2.81 -15.17 -10.35
N ARG A 270 3.39 -14.78 -9.21
CA ARG A 270 3.22 -13.42 -8.65
C ARG A 270 3.80 -12.34 -9.57
N HIS A 271 4.83 -12.66 -10.33
CA HIS A 271 5.37 -11.81 -11.40
C HIS A 271 4.60 -11.89 -12.74
N HIS A 272 3.42 -12.54 -12.74
CA HIS A 272 2.56 -12.74 -13.91
C HIS A 272 3.24 -13.47 -15.07
N ALA A 273 4.22 -14.32 -14.78
CA ALA A 273 4.67 -15.30 -15.76
C ALA A 273 3.66 -16.44 -15.88
N THR A 274 3.54 -17.00 -17.07
CA THR A 274 2.83 -18.26 -17.31
C THR A 274 3.81 -19.39 -17.02
N VAL A 275 3.57 -20.16 -15.96
CA VAL A 275 4.55 -21.15 -15.46
C VAL A 275 4.08 -22.58 -15.71
N SER A 276 4.94 -23.39 -16.33
CA SER A 276 4.79 -24.84 -16.44
C SER A 276 5.77 -25.54 -15.52
N VAL A 277 5.28 -26.39 -14.62
CA VAL A 277 6.13 -27.20 -13.74
C VAL A 277 6.44 -28.53 -14.42
N VAL A 278 7.71 -28.80 -14.66
CA VAL A 278 8.22 -30.04 -15.25
C VAL A 278 8.82 -30.90 -14.14
N HIS A 279 8.44 -32.17 -14.07
CA HIS A 279 8.95 -33.12 -13.10
C HIS A 279 9.22 -34.49 -13.75
N ALA A 280 9.80 -35.42 -13.01
CA ALA A 280 10.22 -36.73 -13.51
C ALA A 280 9.08 -37.62 -14.10
N PHE A 281 7.82 -37.21 -13.95
CA PHE A 281 6.64 -37.91 -14.49
C PHE A 281 5.90 -37.09 -15.57
N THR A 282 6.44 -35.94 -15.96
CA THR A 282 5.92 -35.17 -17.09
C THR A 282 6.20 -35.94 -18.37
N ASN A 283 5.18 -36.15 -19.21
CA ASN A 283 5.37 -36.75 -20.53
C ASN A 283 6.02 -35.73 -21.47
N ASN A 284 7.05 -36.15 -22.21
CA ASN A 284 7.84 -35.32 -23.13
C ASN A 284 8.31 -33.98 -22.50
N PRO A 285 9.06 -34.02 -21.39
CA PRO A 285 9.51 -32.82 -20.67
C PRO A 285 10.32 -31.87 -21.57
N GLU A 286 11.00 -32.40 -22.58
CA GLU A 286 11.72 -31.64 -23.60
C GLU A 286 10.81 -30.73 -24.42
N ASP A 287 9.58 -31.15 -24.74
CA ASP A 287 8.65 -30.37 -25.56
C ASP A 287 8.08 -29.18 -24.78
N VAL A 288 7.73 -29.41 -23.51
CA VAL A 288 7.25 -28.36 -22.59
C VAL A 288 8.35 -27.32 -22.37
N THR A 289 9.60 -27.76 -22.23
CA THR A 289 10.74 -26.87 -22.02
C THR A 289 11.05 -26.05 -23.28
N ARG A 290 10.89 -26.64 -24.48
CA ARG A 290 11.27 -26.02 -25.77
C ARG A 290 10.39 -24.84 -26.19
N VAL A 291 9.21 -24.68 -25.60
CA VAL A 291 8.33 -23.53 -25.86
C VAL A 291 8.55 -22.37 -24.88
N ALA A 292 9.29 -22.59 -23.80
CA ALA A 292 9.50 -21.59 -22.76
C ALA A 292 10.47 -20.49 -23.19
N ASP A 293 10.18 -19.25 -22.78
CA ASP A 293 11.08 -18.10 -22.93
C ASP A 293 12.17 -18.10 -21.85
N ILE A 294 11.84 -18.62 -20.67
CA ILE A 294 12.74 -18.76 -19.52
C ILE A 294 12.69 -20.20 -19.02
N VAL A 295 13.84 -20.81 -18.75
CA VAL A 295 13.96 -22.14 -18.15
C VAL A 295 14.70 -22.02 -16.83
N ILE A 296 14.08 -22.49 -15.75
CA ILE A 296 14.71 -22.58 -14.42
C ILE A 296 14.82 -24.04 -14.04
N SER A 297 16.05 -24.56 -13.93
CA SER A 297 16.29 -25.97 -13.62
C SER A 297 16.79 -26.17 -12.19
N ALA A 298 16.03 -26.93 -11.40
CA ALA A 298 16.31 -27.33 -10.02
C ALA A 298 15.95 -28.80 -9.80
N ALA A 299 16.28 -29.64 -10.77
CA ALA A 299 16.04 -31.08 -10.78
C ALA A 299 17.04 -31.85 -9.90
N GLY A 300 18.25 -31.31 -9.72
CA GLY A 300 19.32 -32.00 -9.00
C GLY A 300 19.89 -33.19 -9.78
N VAL A 301 19.93 -33.08 -11.11
CA VAL A 301 20.44 -34.11 -12.02
C VAL A 301 21.37 -33.46 -13.04
N PRO A 302 22.68 -33.73 -12.99
CA PRO A 302 23.66 -33.01 -13.80
C PRO A 302 23.48 -33.25 -15.31
N ASN A 303 23.50 -32.16 -16.09
CA ASN A 303 23.27 -32.14 -17.55
C ASN A 303 21.94 -32.77 -18.04
N LEU A 304 20.92 -32.86 -17.19
CA LEU A 304 19.58 -33.31 -17.58
C LEU A 304 19.02 -32.49 -18.75
N VAL A 305 19.12 -31.16 -18.67
CA VAL A 305 18.59 -30.26 -19.70
C VAL A 305 19.65 -30.07 -20.78
N ARG A 306 19.39 -30.65 -21.96
CA ARG A 306 20.25 -30.53 -23.15
C ARG A 306 19.90 -29.29 -23.97
N GLY A 307 20.78 -28.85 -24.86
CA GLY A 307 20.51 -27.72 -25.75
C GLY A 307 19.26 -27.90 -26.60
N SER A 308 18.92 -29.14 -26.97
CA SER A 308 17.71 -29.50 -27.73
C SER A 308 16.40 -29.31 -26.95
N TRP A 309 16.45 -29.12 -25.63
CA TRP A 309 15.29 -28.81 -24.79
C TRP A 309 14.99 -27.30 -24.78
N LEU A 310 15.91 -26.46 -25.24
CA LEU A 310 15.82 -25.01 -25.12
C LEU A 310 15.27 -24.38 -26.40
N LYS A 311 14.39 -23.40 -26.24
CA LYS A 311 14.01 -22.48 -27.31
C LYS A 311 15.24 -21.66 -27.73
N ARG A 312 15.47 -21.44 -29.03
CA ARG A 312 16.50 -20.50 -29.49
C ARG A 312 16.23 -19.11 -28.91
N GLY A 313 17.21 -18.53 -28.23
CA GLY A 313 17.11 -17.27 -27.51
C GLY A 313 16.50 -17.38 -26.10
N ALA A 314 16.26 -18.57 -25.56
CA ALA A 314 15.78 -18.76 -24.19
C ALA A 314 16.76 -18.17 -23.15
N ILE A 315 16.24 -17.81 -21.99
CA ILE A 315 17.02 -17.45 -20.80
C ILE A 315 17.07 -18.65 -19.87
N VAL A 316 18.24 -18.98 -19.34
CA VAL A 316 18.44 -20.16 -18.50
C VAL A 316 18.96 -19.78 -17.11
N ILE A 317 18.24 -20.18 -16.07
CA ILE A 317 18.68 -20.13 -14.67
C ILE A 317 18.91 -21.58 -14.22
N ASP A 318 20.18 -21.97 -14.09
CA ASP A 318 20.59 -23.28 -13.61
C ASP A 318 20.84 -23.23 -12.10
N VAL A 319 19.91 -23.80 -11.34
CA VAL A 319 19.95 -23.87 -9.87
C VAL A 319 20.66 -25.13 -9.39
N GLY A 320 20.65 -26.18 -10.22
CA GLY A 320 21.30 -27.45 -9.92
C GLY A 320 22.75 -27.24 -9.52
N THR A 321 23.18 -27.86 -8.43
CA THR A 321 24.57 -27.80 -7.97
C THR A 321 24.98 -29.19 -7.51
N ASN A 322 25.41 -30.00 -8.48
CA ASN A 322 25.67 -31.43 -8.27
C ASN A 322 27.18 -31.66 -8.17
N PRO A 323 27.68 -32.25 -7.06
CA PRO A 323 29.08 -32.65 -6.96
C PRO A 323 29.35 -33.85 -7.87
N ILE A 324 30.34 -33.73 -8.74
CA ILE A 324 30.85 -34.80 -9.61
C ILE A 324 32.22 -35.20 -9.10
N GLU A 325 32.35 -36.44 -8.64
CA GLU A 325 33.62 -36.98 -8.16
C GLU A 325 34.68 -36.91 -9.25
N ASP A 326 35.80 -36.27 -8.92
CA ASP A 326 36.96 -36.16 -9.77
C ASP A 326 38.21 -35.99 -8.91
N PRO A 327 39.03 -37.04 -8.77
CA PRO A 327 40.24 -37.01 -7.96
C PRO A 327 41.29 -35.98 -8.43
N SER A 328 41.16 -35.43 -9.64
CA SER A 328 42.08 -34.40 -10.17
C SER A 328 41.79 -32.99 -9.66
N PHE A 329 40.61 -32.75 -9.07
CA PHE A 329 40.24 -31.47 -8.47
C PHE A 329 40.66 -31.40 -7.00
N GLU A 330 41.00 -30.21 -6.51
CA GLU A 330 41.53 -29.94 -5.16
C GLU A 330 40.68 -30.55 -4.03
N HIS A 331 39.36 -30.60 -4.20
CA HIS A 331 38.41 -31.09 -3.19
C HIS A 331 37.93 -32.54 -3.46
N GLY A 332 38.48 -33.20 -4.49
CA GLY A 332 38.07 -34.53 -4.96
C GLY A 332 36.76 -34.57 -5.74
N TYR A 333 36.17 -33.40 -6.02
CA TYR A 333 34.98 -33.23 -6.84
C TYR A 333 34.95 -31.82 -7.46
N TYR A 334 34.16 -31.64 -8.52
CA TYR A 334 33.77 -30.34 -9.05
C TYR A 334 32.25 -30.21 -9.10
N LEU A 335 31.73 -28.99 -9.24
CA LEU A 335 30.29 -28.73 -9.28
C LEU A 335 29.81 -28.63 -10.73
N ARG A 336 28.67 -29.26 -11.01
CA ARG A 336 28.03 -29.18 -12.32
C ARG A 336 26.52 -28.97 -12.18
N GLY A 337 25.99 -28.11 -13.05
CA GLY A 337 24.58 -27.74 -13.08
C GLY A 337 23.69 -28.80 -13.72
N ASP A 338 22.37 -28.59 -13.63
CA ASP A 338 21.38 -29.46 -14.27
C ASP A 338 21.34 -29.27 -15.78
N VAL A 339 21.80 -28.13 -16.27
CA VAL A 339 21.82 -27.79 -17.69
C VAL A 339 23.20 -28.09 -18.26
N CYS A 340 23.24 -28.70 -19.46
CA CYS A 340 24.49 -28.85 -20.19
C CYS A 340 24.96 -27.47 -20.67
N TYR A 341 25.86 -26.85 -19.90
CA TYR A 341 26.27 -25.46 -20.09
C TYR A 341 26.80 -25.19 -21.50
N GLU A 342 27.64 -26.07 -22.04
CA GLU A 342 28.26 -25.91 -23.35
C GLU A 342 27.24 -25.93 -24.50
N GLU A 343 26.21 -26.78 -24.40
CA GLU A 343 25.13 -26.83 -25.39
C GLU A 343 24.19 -25.62 -25.25
N ALA A 344 23.89 -25.23 -24.01
CA ALA A 344 23.01 -24.09 -23.75
C ALA A 344 23.63 -22.77 -24.23
N LEU A 345 24.95 -22.61 -24.16
CA LEU A 345 25.64 -21.43 -24.71
C LEU A 345 25.42 -21.25 -26.23
N GLN A 346 25.12 -22.32 -26.97
CA GLN A 346 24.88 -22.24 -28.41
C GLN A 346 23.42 -21.88 -28.75
N VAL A 347 22.51 -21.93 -27.77
CA VAL A 347 21.06 -21.82 -27.99
C VAL A 347 20.45 -20.66 -27.22
N ALA A 348 20.86 -20.44 -25.97
CA ALA A 348 20.30 -19.46 -25.05
C ALA A 348 20.78 -18.03 -25.35
N SER A 349 19.95 -17.03 -25.04
CA SER A 349 20.35 -15.62 -25.08
C SER A 349 21.04 -15.17 -23.78
N ALA A 350 20.73 -15.83 -22.66
CA ALA A 350 21.41 -15.61 -21.39
C ALA A 350 21.41 -16.88 -20.52
N ILE A 351 22.46 -17.09 -19.73
CA ILE A 351 22.59 -18.27 -18.86
C ILE A 351 23.39 -17.96 -17.59
N THR A 352 23.00 -18.56 -16.45
CA THR A 352 23.81 -18.56 -15.23
C THR A 352 24.88 -19.66 -15.23
N PRO A 353 26.12 -19.39 -14.79
CA PRO A 353 27.14 -20.43 -14.66
C PRO A 353 26.94 -21.26 -13.38
N VAL A 354 27.42 -22.50 -13.38
CA VAL A 354 27.52 -23.34 -12.17
C VAL A 354 28.96 -23.84 -12.03
N PRO A 355 29.69 -23.46 -10.97
CA PRO A 355 29.32 -22.50 -9.92
C PRO A 355 29.36 -21.03 -10.40
N GLY A 356 28.86 -20.11 -9.58
CA GLY A 356 28.94 -18.66 -9.83
C GLY A 356 27.62 -17.99 -10.22
N GLY A 357 26.57 -18.76 -10.45
CA GLY A 357 25.22 -18.29 -10.73
C GLY A 357 24.36 -18.19 -9.47
N VAL A 358 23.41 -19.11 -9.30
CA VAL A 358 22.37 -19.04 -8.26
C VAL A 358 22.93 -19.16 -6.84
N GLY A 359 23.89 -20.08 -6.60
CA GLY A 359 24.43 -20.35 -5.26
C GLY A 359 24.93 -19.12 -4.48
N PRO A 360 25.83 -18.29 -5.03
CA PRO A 360 26.28 -17.05 -4.37
C PRO A 360 25.14 -16.09 -4.01
N VAL A 361 24.13 -15.96 -4.88
CA VAL A 361 22.97 -15.09 -4.63
C VAL A 361 22.07 -15.68 -3.56
N THR A 362 21.89 -17.01 -3.52
CA THR A 362 21.17 -17.69 -2.43
C THR A 362 21.79 -17.39 -1.06
N VAL A 363 23.12 -17.41 -0.95
CA VAL A 363 23.81 -17.03 0.29
C VAL A 363 23.56 -15.56 0.63
N ALA A 364 23.62 -14.66 -0.34
CA ALA A 364 23.31 -13.25 -0.12
C ALA A 364 21.84 -13.03 0.34
N MET A 365 20.89 -13.79 -0.19
CA MET A 365 19.48 -13.77 0.24
C MET A 365 19.29 -14.28 1.67
N LEU A 366 20.02 -15.32 2.08
CA LEU A 366 20.03 -15.79 3.47
C LEU A 366 20.51 -14.71 4.44
N LEU A 367 21.58 -14.00 4.09
CA LEU A 367 22.09 -12.89 4.89
C LEU A 367 21.10 -11.71 4.91
N SER A 368 20.43 -11.43 3.79
CA SER A 368 19.37 -10.41 3.71
C SER A 368 18.21 -10.77 4.63
N ASN A 369 17.68 -11.99 4.55
CA ASN A 369 16.59 -12.44 5.41
C ASN A 369 17.00 -12.40 6.90
N THR A 370 18.25 -12.76 7.23
CA THR A 370 18.78 -12.65 8.60
C THR A 370 18.82 -11.20 9.10
N LEU A 371 19.26 -10.28 8.25
CA LEU A 371 19.24 -8.86 8.55
C LEU A 371 17.80 -8.35 8.75
N ASP A 372 16.89 -8.71 7.86
CA ASP A 372 15.47 -8.32 7.93
C ASP A 372 14.80 -8.86 9.20
N SER A 373 15.17 -10.07 9.62
CA SER A 373 14.73 -10.66 10.88
C SER A 373 15.23 -9.87 12.10
N ALA A 374 16.53 -9.58 12.15
CA ALA A 374 17.13 -8.85 13.25
C ALA A 374 16.56 -7.44 13.37
N LYS A 375 16.33 -6.78 12.24
CA LYS A 375 15.68 -5.48 12.19
C LYS A 375 14.28 -5.53 12.80
N ARG A 376 13.42 -6.47 12.38
CA ARG A 376 12.10 -6.69 12.99
C ARG A 376 12.19 -6.95 14.50
N PHE A 377 13.10 -7.81 14.93
CA PHE A 377 13.30 -8.13 16.35
C PHE A 377 13.66 -6.89 17.19
N TYR A 378 14.52 -6.00 16.67
CA TYR A 378 14.89 -4.75 17.35
C TYR A 378 13.94 -3.58 17.08
N GLY A 379 12.82 -3.79 16.37
CA GLY A 379 11.90 -2.72 15.99
C GLY A 379 12.51 -1.70 15.02
N ILE A 380 13.58 -2.07 14.31
CA ILE A 380 14.16 -1.30 13.21
C ILE A 380 13.32 -1.61 11.98
N ARG A 381 12.70 -0.59 11.38
CA ARG A 381 11.91 -0.78 10.16
C ARG A 381 12.80 -1.32 9.04
N ASN A 382 12.31 -2.36 8.36
CA ASN A 382 12.86 -2.80 7.07
C ASN A 382 12.36 -1.84 5.99
N ASN A 383 13.23 -1.43 5.06
CA ASN A 383 12.82 -0.71 3.84
C ASN A 383 12.13 -1.67 2.85
N GLY A 384 11.26 -2.56 3.32
CA GLY A 384 10.55 -3.53 2.51
C GLY A 384 9.84 -4.62 3.32
N GLY A 385 8.58 -4.88 2.95
CA GLY A 385 7.93 -6.19 3.11
C GLY A 385 7.21 -6.48 4.44
N ASP A 386 5.91 -6.19 4.43
CA ASP A 386 4.76 -6.69 5.19
C ASP A 386 4.58 -6.65 6.73
N ARG A 387 3.28 -6.50 7.00
CA ARG A 387 2.42 -6.50 8.19
C ARG A 387 2.53 -7.75 9.06
N ARG A 388 2.38 -7.61 10.39
CA ARG A 388 1.14 -7.97 11.14
C ARG A 388 1.28 -7.93 12.67
N HIS A 389 0.19 -7.44 13.26
CA HIS A 389 -0.47 -7.83 14.52
C HIS A 389 0.34 -7.96 15.82
N GLY A 390 0.21 -6.94 16.67
CA GLY A 390 0.38 -7.04 18.12
C GLY A 390 -0.96 -6.79 18.83
N SER A 391 -1.55 -7.84 19.37
CA SER A 391 -2.55 -7.78 20.45
C SER A 391 -1.86 -7.27 21.72
N GLY A 392 -2.49 -6.27 22.36
CA GLY A 392 -1.87 -5.44 23.38
C GLY A 392 -1.84 -5.98 24.82
N GLY A 393 -1.32 -5.13 25.69
CA GLY A 393 -1.62 -5.14 27.13
C GLY A 393 -0.44 -4.74 28.03
N GLY A 394 -0.53 -3.57 28.68
CA GLY A 394 -0.05 -3.42 30.07
C GLY A 394 1.10 -2.45 30.36
N SER A 395 0.73 -1.18 30.57
CA SER A 395 1.16 -0.26 31.65
C SER A 395 2.62 -0.20 32.13
N GLY A 396 3.17 1.03 32.06
CA GLY A 396 3.83 1.65 33.22
C GLY A 396 5.37 1.76 33.19
N GLY A 397 5.87 2.97 32.93
CA GLY A 397 7.24 3.39 33.31
C GLY A 397 7.94 4.19 32.23
N GLN A 398 8.03 5.51 32.40
CA GLN A 398 8.94 6.35 31.61
C GLN A 398 10.41 5.94 31.84
N PRO A 399 11.24 5.82 30.79
CA PRO A 399 12.68 5.95 30.90
C PRO A 399 13.16 7.31 30.35
N ARG A 400 14.13 7.89 31.06
CA ARG A 400 14.89 9.10 30.69
C ARG A 400 15.55 9.00 29.30
N PRO A 401 15.80 10.15 28.63
CA PRO A 401 16.31 10.20 27.26
C PRO A 401 17.83 9.97 27.20
N THR A 402 18.30 9.26 26.17
CA THR A 402 19.70 9.24 25.70
C THR A 402 19.73 9.11 24.15
N PRO A 403 20.83 9.50 23.51
CA PRO A 403 20.95 10.63 22.58
C PRO A 403 20.37 10.35 21.17
N GLU A 404 19.71 11.37 20.63
CA GLU A 404 19.05 11.43 19.32
C GLU A 404 19.88 10.83 18.18
N THR A 405 19.36 9.77 17.55
CA THR A 405 19.59 9.58 16.12
C THR A 405 18.97 10.82 15.48
N MET A 406 19.75 11.66 14.80
CA MET A 406 19.20 12.86 14.18
C MET A 406 18.14 12.43 13.16
N VAL A 407 16.88 12.47 13.58
CA VAL A 407 15.71 12.36 12.72
C VAL A 407 15.84 13.53 11.75
N ALA A 408 15.80 13.26 10.45
CA ALA A 408 15.85 14.33 9.46
C ALA A 408 14.54 15.13 9.55
N MET A 409 14.62 16.18 10.36
CA MET A 409 13.51 17.05 10.72
C MET A 409 13.57 18.31 9.84
N PHE A 410 12.46 18.62 9.21
CA PHE A 410 12.29 19.75 8.31
C PHE A 410 11.18 20.62 8.87
N ASP A 411 11.55 21.54 9.78
CA ASP A 411 10.62 22.50 10.36
C ASP A 411 10.27 23.57 9.33
N VAL A 412 8.97 23.78 9.07
CA VAL A 412 8.51 24.78 8.10
C VAL A 412 9.01 26.19 8.42
N LEU A 413 9.29 26.50 9.69
CA LEU A 413 9.89 27.79 10.11
C LEU A 413 11.33 27.96 9.59
N ASP A 414 12.11 26.87 9.50
CA ASP A 414 13.48 26.89 8.94
C ASP A 414 13.48 27.18 7.43
N PHE A 415 12.33 26.98 6.78
CA PHE A 415 12.09 27.27 5.37
C PHE A 415 11.33 28.59 5.15
N GLY A 416 11.17 29.39 6.20
CA GLY A 416 10.68 30.77 6.10
C GLY A 416 9.21 30.98 6.45
N ALA A 417 8.49 29.95 6.90
CA ALA A 417 7.13 30.09 7.38
C ALA A 417 7.04 31.11 8.53
N LYS A 418 5.97 31.91 8.57
CA LYS A 418 5.72 32.89 9.64
C LYS A 418 4.85 32.33 10.74
N GLY A 419 3.84 31.53 10.40
CA GLY A 419 2.97 30.93 11.41
C GLY A 419 2.14 31.96 12.20
N ASP A 420 1.77 33.08 11.57
CA ASP A 420 1.00 34.18 12.17
C ASP A 420 -0.50 34.18 11.80
N GLY A 421 -0.96 33.18 11.04
CA GLY A 421 -2.33 32.99 10.57
C GLY A 421 -2.75 33.93 9.44
N VAL A 422 -1.84 34.78 8.95
CA VAL A 422 -2.14 35.88 8.02
C VAL A 422 -1.21 35.86 6.79
N THR A 423 0.07 35.58 6.98
CA THR A 423 1.06 35.47 5.91
C THR A 423 0.88 34.16 5.15
N ASP A 424 0.92 34.21 3.81
CA ASP A 424 0.86 33.00 2.99
C ASP A 424 2.14 32.17 3.15
N ASP A 425 2.02 31.05 3.86
CA ASP A 425 3.11 30.12 4.14
C ASP A 425 3.26 29.00 3.08
N THR A 426 2.58 29.15 1.92
CA THR A 426 2.56 28.13 0.84
C THR A 426 3.77 28.25 -0.09
N LYS A 427 3.89 29.40 -0.76
CA LYS A 427 4.91 29.77 -1.76
C LYS A 427 5.07 31.30 -1.75
N VAL A 428 6.30 31.82 -1.83
CA VAL A 428 6.49 33.28 -1.93
C VAL A 428 6.21 33.74 -3.37
N ASP A 429 5.22 34.60 -3.53
CA ASP A 429 5.02 35.47 -4.69
C ASP A 429 5.91 36.73 -4.49
N ASP A 430 7.15 36.72 -4.98
CA ASP A 430 7.86 37.98 -5.21
C ASP A 430 8.62 37.95 -6.55
N ILE A 431 8.31 38.92 -7.40
CA ILE A 431 8.71 38.96 -8.81
C ILE A 431 10.13 39.51 -9.00
N ASP A 432 10.75 40.04 -7.92
CA ASP A 432 11.97 40.83 -8.01
C ASP A 432 13.16 40.35 -7.14
N SER A 433 13.10 39.19 -6.47
CA SER A 433 14.25 38.66 -5.72
C SER A 433 14.75 37.31 -6.23
N VAL A 434 16.05 37.24 -6.49
CA VAL A 434 16.81 35.99 -6.70
C VAL A 434 17.04 35.31 -5.33
N SER A 435 15.96 35.07 -4.57
CA SER A 435 15.95 34.28 -3.34
C SER A 435 14.88 33.19 -3.43
N LEU A 436 15.31 31.94 -3.30
CA LEU A 436 14.43 30.76 -3.24
C LEU A 436 13.81 30.69 -1.85
N ASP A 437 12.71 31.39 -1.62
CA ASP A 437 11.97 31.35 -0.36
C ASP A 437 10.63 30.63 -0.59
N HIS A 438 10.54 29.35 -0.22
CA HIS A 438 9.27 28.59 -0.20
C HIS A 438 9.18 27.87 1.14
N ALA A 439 8.09 28.04 1.91
CA ALA A 439 8.01 27.47 3.26
C ALA A 439 7.56 26.00 3.25
N PHE A 440 6.25 25.72 3.15
CA PHE A 440 5.74 24.34 3.13
C PHE A 440 6.24 23.54 1.92
N GLU A 441 6.34 24.16 0.73
CA GLU A 441 6.82 23.49 -0.47
C GLU A 441 8.32 23.11 -0.37
N ALA A 442 9.20 23.97 0.17
CA ALA A 442 10.61 23.60 0.29
C ALA A 442 10.85 22.62 1.43
N ALA A 443 10.16 22.77 2.56
CA ALA A 443 10.23 21.79 3.65
C ALA A 443 9.84 20.39 3.14
N TRP A 444 8.75 20.31 2.38
CA TRP A 444 8.37 19.06 1.71
C TRP A 444 9.39 18.59 0.68
N ALA A 445 9.88 19.46 -0.21
CA ALA A 445 10.85 19.08 -1.24
C ALA A 445 12.20 18.62 -0.66
N ALA A 446 12.57 19.11 0.51
CA ALA A 446 13.74 18.68 1.26
C ALA A 446 13.48 17.32 1.93
N ALA A 447 12.36 17.17 2.63
CA ALA A 447 11.95 15.93 3.27
C ALA A 447 11.76 14.78 2.27
N CYS A 448 11.14 15.06 1.13
CA CYS A 448 10.88 14.11 0.04
C CYS A 448 12.14 13.37 -0.45
N LYS A 449 13.33 13.94 -0.29
CA LYS A 449 14.62 13.33 -0.71
C LYS A 449 15.25 12.46 0.36
N VAL A 450 14.61 12.35 1.52
CA VAL A 450 15.16 11.70 2.70
C VAL A 450 14.13 10.70 3.24
N GLU A 451 14.50 9.44 3.22
CA GLU A 451 13.69 8.36 3.78
C GLU A 451 13.43 8.58 5.27
N ALA A 452 12.21 8.26 5.71
CA ALA A 452 11.78 8.39 7.09
C ALA A 452 11.99 9.81 7.67
N SER A 453 11.97 10.83 6.80
CA SER A 453 12.02 12.24 7.20
C SER A 453 10.75 12.66 7.92
N THR A 454 10.86 13.74 8.70
CA THR A 454 9.70 14.37 9.35
C THR A 454 9.60 15.82 8.92
N VAL A 455 8.50 16.19 8.28
CA VAL A 455 8.11 17.60 8.12
C VAL A 455 7.39 18.04 9.40
N ILE A 456 7.82 19.14 10.01
CA ILE A 456 7.28 19.63 11.28
C ILE A 456 6.46 20.90 11.03
N VAL A 457 5.21 20.88 11.48
CA VAL A 457 4.34 22.04 11.61
C VAL A 457 4.16 22.29 13.11
N PRO A 458 4.96 23.20 13.70
CA PRO A 458 5.13 23.30 15.15
C PRO A 458 3.88 23.83 15.87
N ALA A 459 3.69 23.38 17.11
CA ALA A 459 2.66 23.89 18.01
C ALA A 459 2.79 25.40 18.25
N GLU A 460 1.70 26.04 18.71
CA GLU A 460 1.60 27.49 19.00
C GLU A 460 1.57 28.43 17.78
N PHE A 461 1.87 27.91 16.58
CA PHE A 461 1.79 28.66 15.33
C PHE A 461 0.52 28.35 14.54
N GLU A 462 0.08 29.34 13.77
CA GLU A 462 -1.04 29.24 12.84
C GLU A 462 -0.56 29.56 11.42
N PHE A 463 -0.64 28.63 10.49
CA PHE A 463 -0.09 28.78 9.15
C PHE A 463 -1.21 28.98 8.14
N LEU A 464 -1.29 30.14 7.50
CA LEU A 464 -2.20 30.34 6.37
C LEU A 464 -1.59 29.67 5.15
N VAL A 465 -2.20 28.56 4.71
CA VAL A 465 -1.71 27.78 3.57
C VAL A 465 -2.77 27.82 2.47
N ARG A 466 -2.42 28.33 1.30
CA ARG A 466 -3.17 28.22 0.04
C ARG A 466 -3.11 26.78 -0.51
N PRO A 467 -3.92 26.44 -1.53
CA PRO A 467 -3.87 25.12 -2.16
C PRO A 467 -2.45 24.65 -2.52
N ILE A 468 -2.09 23.46 -2.03
CA ILE A 468 -0.78 22.85 -2.21
C ILE A 468 -0.92 21.33 -2.44
N SER A 469 -0.04 20.81 -3.30
CA SER A 469 0.07 19.37 -3.56
C SER A 469 1.46 18.88 -3.17
N PHE A 470 1.50 18.05 -2.13
CA PHE A 470 2.64 17.30 -1.65
C PHE A 470 2.81 16.04 -2.52
N SER A 471 3.51 16.22 -3.64
CA SER A 471 3.66 15.17 -4.66
C SER A 471 4.76 14.17 -4.30
N GLY A 472 4.41 12.89 -4.36
CA GLY A 472 5.22 11.74 -3.95
C GLY A 472 5.82 10.80 -5.00
N PRO A 473 5.63 10.93 -6.34
CA PRO A 473 6.04 9.87 -7.28
C PRO A 473 7.56 9.63 -7.31
N TYR A 474 8.35 10.52 -6.70
CA TYR A 474 9.80 10.42 -6.55
C TYR A 474 10.26 10.66 -5.11
N CYS A 475 9.35 10.65 -4.14
CA CYS A 475 9.73 10.79 -2.74
C CYS A 475 10.20 9.45 -2.16
N GLU A 476 11.18 9.53 -1.27
CA GLU A 476 11.53 8.42 -0.40
C GLU A 476 10.35 8.07 0.54
N PRO A 477 10.19 6.80 0.96
CA PRO A 477 9.07 6.36 1.76
C PRO A 477 9.19 6.73 3.25
N ASN A 478 8.17 6.38 4.04
CA ASN A 478 8.11 6.57 5.50
C ASN A 478 8.11 8.02 5.98
N ILE A 479 7.75 8.97 5.12
CA ILE A 479 7.68 10.38 5.50
C ILE A 479 6.61 10.56 6.59
N VAL A 480 6.96 11.32 7.62
CA VAL A 480 6.04 11.76 8.66
C VAL A 480 5.73 13.23 8.44
N PHE A 481 4.45 13.57 8.37
CA PHE A 481 3.99 14.95 8.47
C PHE A 481 3.49 15.17 9.90
N GLN A 482 4.34 15.78 10.72
CA GLN A 482 4.08 16.07 12.13
C GLN A 482 3.33 17.40 12.24
N LEU A 483 2.01 17.32 12.42
CA LEU A 483 1.11 18.46 12.56
C LEU A 483 0.76 18.70 14.04
N ASP A 484 1.46 19.63 14.69
CA ASP A 484 1.18 20.04 16.07
C ASP A 484 0.60 21.47 16.18
N GLY A 485 0.84 22.30 15.16
CA GLY A 485 0.25 23.63 15.00
C GLY A 485 -1.12 23.65 14.32
N THR A 486 -1.56 24.84 13.92
CA THR A 486 -2.80 25.01 13.14
C THR A 486 -2.47 25.36 11.70
N ILE A 487 -3.09 24.69 10.73
CA ILE A 487 -3.09 25.10 9.32
C ILE A 487 -4.47 25.64 9.00
N VAL A 488 -4.56 26.86 8.46
CA VAL A 488 -5.82 27.53 8.13
C VAL A 488 -5.96 27.81 6.65
N ALA A 489 -7.17 27.63 6.12
CA ALA A 489 -7.45 27.86 4.71
C ALA A 489 -7.65 29.36 4.40
N PRO A 490 -7.37 29.80 3.17
CA PRO A 490 -7.73 31.14 2.74
C PRO A 490 -9.26 31.29 2.63
N THR A 491 -9.77 32.47 2.98
CA THR A 491 -11.22 32.78 2.93
C THR A 491 -11.65 33.56 1.69
N SER A 492 -10.72 33.92 0.80
CA SER A 492 -11.03 34.68 -0.43
C SER A 492 -10.89 33.79 -1.67
N ALA A 493 -11.87 33.84 -2.58
CA ALA A 493 -11.88 32.98 -3.78
C ALA A 493 -10.62 33.16 -4.66
N GLY A 494 -10.06 34.38 -4.73
CA GLY A 494 -8.85 34.65 -5.50
C GLY A 494 -7.61 33.88 -5.01
N ALA A 495 -7.50 33.60 -3.71
CA ALA A 495 -6.35 32.89 -3.14
C ALA A 495 -6.35 31.38 -3.41
N TRP A 496 -7.47 30.81 -3.88
CA TRP A 496 -7.58 29.40 -4.25
C TRP A 496 -7.11 29.12 -5.70
N GLY A 497 -6.97 30.17 -6.52
CA GLY A 497 -6.59 30.05 -7.92
C GLY A 497 -7.68 29.42 -8.81
N ALA A 498 -7.40 29.31 -10.12
CA ALA A 498 -8.38 28.90 -11.13
C ALA A 498 -8.40 27.38 -11.44
N GLY A 499 -7.71 26.52 -10.67
CA GLY A 499 -7.43 25.15 -11.12
C GLY A 499 -7.27 24.02 -10.10
N SER A 500 -7.14 24.29 -8.80
CA SER A 500 -7.09 23.20 -7.80
C SER A 500 -8.39 23.12 -7.02
N LEU A 501 -9.13 22.01 -7.17
CA LEU A 501 -10.33 21.71 -6.38
C LEU A 501 -9.97 21.10 -5.00
N GLN A 502 -8.68 21.16 -4.62
CA GLN A 502 -8.10 20.48 -3.46
C GLN A 502 -7.26 21.47 -2.66
N TRP A 503 -7.43 21.47 -1.33
CA TRP A 503 -6.64 22.34 -0.45
C TRP A 503 -5.28 21.72 -0.11
N LEU A 504 -5.24 20.71 0.75
CA LEU A 504 -4.02 19.98 1.11
C LEU A 504 -4.05 18.61 0.45
N GLU A 505 -3.32 18.43 -0.64
CA GLU A 505 -3.27 17.17 -1.37
C GLU A 505 -1.95 16.44 -1.13
N PHE A 506 -2.04 15.15 -0.79
CA PHE A 506 -0.93 14.21 -0.67
C PHE A 506 -1.07 13.15 -1.76
N THR A 507 -0.26 13.23 -2.81
CA THR A 507 -0.48 12.44 -4.02
C THR A 507 0.67 11.52 -4.38
N LYS A 508 0.36 10.28 -4.74
CA LYS A 508 1.31 9.26 -5.23
C LYS A 508 2.42 8.97 -4.23
N LEU A 509 2.07 8.90 -2.96
CA LEU A 509 3.02 8.63 -1.86
C LEU A 509 3.04 7.16 -1.48
N GLN A 510 4.20 6.71 -1.04
CA GLN A 510 4.43 5.40 -0.46
C GLN A 510 4.75 5.58 1.03
N GLU A 511 3.94 5.00 1.91
CA GLU A 511 4.20 4.99 3.37
C GLU A 511 4.26 6.40 3.98
N ILE A 512 3.15 7.13 3.95
CA ILE A 512 3.03 8.47 4.55
C ILE A 512 2.22 8.41 5.84
N THR A 513 2.72 9.05 6.90
CA THR A 513 2.00 9.20 8.17
C THR A 513 1.73 10.67 8.45
N ILE A 514 0.46 11.07 8.53
CA ILE A 514 0.07 12.35 9.13
C ILE A 514 -0.26 12.10 10.59
N ARG A 515 0.43 12.79 11.50
CA ARG A 515 0.22 12.64 12.94
C ARG A 515 0.45 13.94 13.70
N GLY A 516 0.01 14.00 14.95
CA GLY A 516 0.27 15.09 15.88
C GLY A 516 -1.00 15.50 16.61
N SER A 517 -0.97 16.61 17.35
CA SER A 517 -2.13 17.14 18.08
C SER A 517 -2.74 18.40 17.46
N GLY A 518 -2.26 18.79 16.28
CA GLY A 518 -2.62 20.03 15.60
C GLY A 518 -3.97 19.99 14.90
N VAL A 519 -4.29 21.12 14.25
CA VAL A 519 -5.61 21.39 13.66
C VAL A 519 -5.48 21.77 12.19
N ILE A 520 -6.31 21.18 11.34
CA ILE A 520 -6.58 21.65 9.98
C ILE A 520 -7.93 22.37 10.02
N ASP A 521 -7.95 23.70 9.89
CA ASP A 521 -9.17 24.51 9.88
C ASP A 521 -9.47 25.03 8.47
N GLY A 522 -10.49 24.45 7.84
CA GLY A 522 -10.92 24.81 6.50
C GLY A 522 -11.65 26.16 6.40
N ARG A 523 -11.98 26.81 7.53
CA ARG A 523 -12.71 28.09 7.60
C ARG A 523 -13.96 28.11 6.71
N GLY A 524 -14.69 26.99 6.73
CA GLY A 524 -15.81 26.63 5.87
C GLY A 524 -16.98 27.61 5.85
N SER A 525 -17.20 28.36 6.93
CA SER A 525 -18.38 29.21 7.12
C SER A 525 -18.57 30.30 6.06
N VAL A 526 -17.48 30.78 5.45
CA VAL A 526 -17.57 31.75 4.35
C VAL A 526 -18.06 31.11 3.04
N TRP A 527 -17.94 29.79 2.91
CA TRP A 527 -18.28 29.01 1.72
C TRP A 527 -19.67 28.37 1.79
N TRP A 528 -20.28 28.31 2.97
CA TRP A 528 -21.60 27.69 3.18
C TRP A 528 -22.79 28.65 2.89
N THR A 529 -22.55 29.84 2.34
CA THR A 529 -23.59 30.86 2.13
C THR A 529 -24.49 30.58 0.91
N ASN A 530 -25.62 29.93 1.19
CA ASN A 530 -26.89 29.77 0.45
C ASN A 530 -26.92 29.16 -0.97
N SER A 531 -27.59 27.99 -0.96
CA SER A 531 -28.44 27.33 -1.97
C SER A 531 -27.76 26.60 -3.13
N ASP A 532 -27.24 25.41 -2.83
CA ASP A 532 -27.78 24.22 -3.50
C ASP A 532 -28.39 23.35 -2.40
N SER A 533 -29.71 23.46 -2.23
CA SER A 533 -30.45 22.53 -1.39
C SER A 533 -30.40 21.16 -2.06
N ASP A 534 -29.43 20.32 -1.67
CA ASP A 534 -29.48 18.89 -1.90
C ASP A 534 -30.66 18.35 -1.09
N ILE A 535 -31.86 18.44 -1.68
CA ILE A 535 -33.04 17.76 -1.19
C ILE A 535 -32.83 16.29 -1.53
N ASP A 536 -32.23 15.56 -0.60
CA ASP A 536 -32.24 14.09 -0.59
C ASP A 536 -33.71 13.64 -0.65
N PRO A 537 -34.14 12.79 -1.61
CA PRO A 537 -35.56 12.50 -1.90
C PRO A 537 -36.37 11.94 -0.73
N ILE A 538 -35.72 11.47 0.34
CA ILE A 538 -36.39 11.09 1.58
C ILE A 538 -37.16 12.26 2.20
N ASN A 539 -36.74 13.50 1.94
CA ASN A 539 -37.44 14.72 2.37
C ASN A 539 -38.61 15.14 1.45
N ALA A 540 -38.75 14.57 0.26
CA ALA A 540 -39.74 15.01 -0.73
C ALA A 540 -41.18 14.58 -0.40
N GLU A 541 -41.38 13.57 0.46
CA GLU A 541 -42.73 13.14 0.88
C GLU A 541 -43.33 13.98 2.03
N LEU A 542 -42.57 14.85 2.70
CA LEU A 542 -43.03 15.56 3.91
C LEU A 542 -43.30 17.07 3.75
N GLY A 543 -43.22 17.64 2.55
CA GLY A 543 -43.32 19.09 2.34
C GLY A 543 -44.34 19.52 1.28
N SER A 544 -45.64 19.41 1.55
CA SER A 544 -46.66 20.04 0.70
C SER A 544 -47.16 21.36 1.29
N LYS A 545 -46.82 22.50 0.65
CA LYS A 545 -47.72 23.68 0.37
C LYS A 545 -47.00 24.92 -0.22
N MET A 546 -47.53 25.36 -1.38
CA MET A 546 -47.56 26.74 -1.97
C MET A 546 -46.32 27.28 -2.74
N PRO A 547 -46.46 28.28 -3.65
CA PRO A 547 -46.77 28.07 -5.08
C PRO A 547 -45.67 28.56 -6.05
N GLN A 548 -45.78 28.04 -7.28
CA GLN A 548 -44.96 28.23 -8.49
C GLN A 548 -44.70 29.69 -8.91
N ILE A 549 -43.47 29.98 -9.42
CA ILE A 549 -43.22 30.75 -10.65
C ILE A 549 -41.99 30.17 -11.38
N LYS A 550 -42.16 29.78 -12.66
CA LYS A 550 -41.12 29.30 -13.59
C LYS A 550 -40.25 30.45 -14.14
N PRO A 551 -39.04 30.17 -14.65
CA PRO A 551 -38.86 30.33 -16.09
C PRO A 551 -38.15 29.17 -16.79
N THR A 552 -38.33 29.18 -18.10
CA THR A 552 -38.15 28.13 -19.09
C THR A 552 -36.72 27.95 -19.62
N VAL A 553 -36.50 26.71 -20.07
CA VAL A 553 -35.42 26.09 -20.84
C VAL A 553 -34.65 26.98 -21.83
N SER A 554 -33.36 26.65 -21.98
CA SER A 554 -32.50 26.82 -23.16
C SER A 554 -31.63 28.08 -23.24
N ALA A 555 -30.38 27.95 -22.77
CA ALA A 555 -29.15 28.45 -23.43
C ALA A 555 -28.00 28.47 -22.41
N LEU A 556 -26.91 27.72 -22.68
CA LEU A 556 -25.50 28.10 -22.48
C LEU A 556 -24.59 26.86 -22.44
N LEU A 557 -24.59 26.10 -23.53
CA LEU A 557 -23.34 25.60 -24.10
C LEU A 557 -22.87 26.66 -25.10
N ALA A 558 -21.94 27.54 -24.71
CA ALA A 558 -20.96 28.17 -25.61
C ALA A 558 -20.11 29.23 -24.90
N SER A 559 -18.80 29.13 -25.15
CA SER A 559 -17.79 30.18 -25.14
C SER A 559 -17.28 30.72 -23.80
N ALA A 560 -16.05 30.33 -23.50
CA ALA A 560 -15.06 31.16 -22.84
C ALA A 560 -14.90 32.50 -23.58
N PHE A 561 -15.02 33.62 -22.86
CA PHE A 561 -14.39 34.88 -23.22
C PHE A 561 -14.12 35.69 -21.94
N VAL A 562 -12.86 36.08 -21.77
CA VAL A 562 -12.36 36.96 -20.72
C VAL A 562 -12.97 38.36 -20.91
N LYS A 563 -13.67 38.87 -19.90
CA LYS A 563 -13.74 40.31 -19.60
C LYS A 563 -13.91 40.56 -18.10
N GLN A 564 -13.05 41.46 -17.65
CA GLN A 564 -12.83 42.00 -16.32
C GLN A 564 -14.08 42.71 -15.77
N THR A 565 -14.74 42.13 -14.76
CA THR A 565 -15.62 42.83 -13.80
C THR A 565 -15.77 41.98 -12.53
N GLU A 566 -15.40 42.54 -11.38
CA GLU A 566 -15.28 41.91 -10.06
C GLU A 566 -16.58 41.33 -9.45
N GLY A 567 -17.71 41.37 -10.15
CA GLY A 567 -19.00 40.84 -9.67
C GLY A 567 -19.41 39.48 -10.25
N LEU A 568 -18.81 39.05 -11.37
CA LEU A 568 -19.23 37.84 -12.10
C LEU A 568 -18.36 36.61 -11.77
N LEU A 569 -17.19 36.79 -11.15
CA LEU A 569 -16.31 35.68 -10.81
C LEU A 569 -16.92 34.77 -9.74
N VAL A 570 -17.76 35.32 -8.85
CA VAL A 570 -18.41 34.57 -7.77
C VAL A 570 -19.43 33.54 -8.31
N THR A 571 -20.03 33.81 -9.47
CA THR A 571 -21.09 32.95 -10.05
C THR A 571 -20.57 31.79 -10.89
N VAL A 572 -19.27 31.77 -11.26
CA VAL A 572 -18.65 30.67 -12.00
C VAL A 572 -17.96 29.64 -11.08
N PHE A 573 -17.88 29.90 -9.77
CA PHE A 573 -17.47 28.92 -8.75
C PHE A 573 -18.63 28.05 -8.24
N SER A 574 -19.71 27.92 -9.01
CA SER A 574 -20.81 27.03 -8.68
C SER A 574 -20.37 25.56 -8.88
N SER A 575 -20.52 24.78 -7.81
CA SER A 575 -20.53 23.30 -7.72
C SER A 575 -19.22 22.48 -7.69
N SER A 576 -18.02 23.05 -7.63
CA SER A 576 -16.75 22.28 -7.68
C SER A 576 -15.86 22.33 -6.41
N LEU A 577 -16.46 22.50 -5.22
CA LEU A 577 -15.78 23.07 -4.05
C LEU A 577 -14.80 22.15 -3.29
N PHE A 578 -13.93 22.84 -2.55
CA PHE A 578 -12.62 22.46 -2.04
C PHE A 578 -12.64 21.48 -0.86
N GLN A 579 -12.00 20.31 -1.00
CA GLN A 579 -11.78 19.38 0.13
C GLN A 579 -10.60 19.83 1.00
N ALA A 580 -10.66 19.60 2.31
CA ALA A 580 -9.61 20.04 3.22
C ALA A 580 -8.32 19.20 3.09
N LEU A 581 -8.43 17.88 3.29
CA LEU A 581 -7.29 16.96 3.18
C LEU A 581 -7.63 15.84 2.20
N ARG A 582 -6.78 15.63 1.18
CA ARG A 582 -6.95 14.56 0.18
C ARG A 582 -5.69 13.73 0.02
N PHE A 583 -5.87 12.42 -0.02
CA PHE A 583 -4.89 11.46 -0.52
C PHE A 583 -5.32 10.95 -1.89
N TYR A 584 -4.40 10.97 -2.86
CA TYR A 584 -4.67 10.47 -4.21
C TYR A 584 -3.57 9.54 -4.72
N GLY A 585 -3.92 8.30 -5.04
CA GLY A 585 -2.97 7.35 -5.64
C GLY A 585 -1.87 6.90 -4.67
N SER A 586 -2.13 6.93 -3.36
CA SER A 586 -1.12 6.68 -2.32
C SER A 586 -1.31 5.31 -1.68
N TYR A 587 -0.21 4.70 -1.23
CA TYR A 587 -0.19 3.37 -0.60
C TYR A 587 0.36 3.46 0.82
N ASN A 588 -0.25 2.70 1.75
CA ASN A 588 0.12 2.65 3.16
C ASN A 588 0.05 4.04 3.82
N VAL A 589 -1.16 4.59 3.86
CA VAL A 589 -1.43 5.91 4.41
C VAL A 589 -1.95 5.78 5.84
N THR A 590 -1.31 6.48 6.77
CA THR A 590 -1.81 6.59 8.15
C THR A 590 -2.18 8.04 8.47
N VAL A 591 -3.37 8.25 9.03
CA VAL A 591 -3.80 9.56 9.55
C VAL A 591 -4.25 9.38 11.01
N THR A 592 -3.60 10.09 11.94
CA THR A 592 -3.89 9.91 13.37
C THR A 592 -3.67 11.16 14.23
N GLY A 593 -4.36 11.28 15.36
CA GLY A 593 -4.14 12.30 16.40
C GLY A 593 -4.67 13.70 16.09
N ILE A 594 -4.77 14.05 14.80
CA ILE A 594 -5.10 15.42 14.36
C ILE A 594 -6.60 15.73 14.44
N ARG A 595 -6.92 17.03 14.41
CA ARG A 595 -8.30 17.54 14.30
C ARG A 595 -8.51 18.18 12.93
N ILE A 596 -9.59 17.85 12.24
CA ILE A 596 -9.97 18.47 10.97
C ILE A 596 -11.33 19.15 11.18
N GLN A 597 -11.39 20.47 11.03
CA GLN A 597 -12.59 21.23 11.33
C GLN A 597 -12.96 22.23 10.25
N ASN A 598 -14.25 22.57 10.22
CA ASN A 598 -14.83 23.60 9.35
C ASN A 598 -14.40 23.44 7.89
N SER A 599 -14.41 22.21 7.34
CA SER A 599 -14.03 22.04 5.94
C SER A 599 -15.06 22.73 5.03
N PRO A 600 -14.66 23.43 3.94
CA PRO A 600 -15.60 24.00 2.98
C PRO A 600 -16.51 22.94 2.34
N ARG A 601 -16.01 21.69 2.22
CA ARG A 601 -16.76 20.48 1.85
C ARG A 601 -16.22 19.29 2.64
N CYS A 602 -15.88 18.16 1.99
CA CYS A 602 -15.35 16.97 2.65
C CYS A 602 -14.06 17.27 3.43
N HIS A 603 -13.95 16.72 4.64
CA HIS A 603 -12.81 16.91 5.54
C HIS A 603 -11.61 16.06 5.10
N LEU A 604 -11.81 14.75 4.96
CA LEU A 604 -10.74 13.81 4.61
C LEU A 604 -11.17 12.90 3.47
N LYS A 605 -10.46 12.95 2.34
CA LYS A 605 -10.72 12.10 1.17
C LYS A 605 -9.57 11.16 0.85
N PHE A 606 -9.89 9.90 0.57
CA PHE A 606 -9.00 8.93 -0.05
C PHE A 606 -9.54 8.52 -1.41
N ASP A 607 -8.72 8.70 -2.45
CA ASP A 607 -9.09 8.37 -3.83
C ASP A 607 -7.98 7.58 -4.51
N ASN A 608 -8.31 6.38 -4.99
CA ASN A 608 -7.34 5.46 -5.57
C ASN A 608 -6.19 5.11 -4.59
N CYS A 609 -6.51 4.93 -3.30
CA CYS A 609 -5.55 4.60 -2.26
C CYS A 609 -5.66 3.13 -1.82
N GLU A 610 -4.56 2.57 -1.32
CA GLU A 610 -4.55 1.21 -0.79
C GLU A 610 -3.80 1.12 0.54
N ALA A 611 -4.28 0.27 1.45
CA ALA A 611 -3.74 0.14 2.81
C ALA A 611 -3.84 1.47 3.57
N VAL A 612 -5.07 1.89 3.83
CA VAL A 612 -5.36 3.15 4.55
C VAL A 612 -5.71 2.82 5.99
N GLU A 613 -5.10 3.52 6.95
CA GLU A 613 -5.47 3.46 8.35
C GLU A 613 -5.77 4.87 8.90
N VAL A 614 -6.96 5.05 9.47
CA VAL A 614 -7.37 6.32 10.08
C VAL A 614 -7.81 6.03 11.51
N PHE A 615 -7.17 6.67 12.49
CA PHE A 615 -7.52 6.43 13.89
C PHE A 615 -7.15 7.54 14.85
N ASP A 616 -7.86 7.64 15.96
CA ASP A 616 -7.64 8.67 16.99
C ASP A 616 -7.68 10.11 16.41
N ILE A 617 -8.56 10.37 15.44
CA ILE A 617 -8.79 11.73 14.87
C ILE A 617 -10.16 12.28 15.31
N THR A 618 -10.31 13.60 15.23
CA THR A 618 -11.60 14.28 15.40
C THR A 618 -11.96 15.06 14.14
N VAL A 619 -13.20 14.92 13.68
CA VAL A 619 -13.76 15.73 12.58
C VAL A 619 -14.94 16.56 13.10
N SER A 620 -14.97 17.87 12.81
CA SER A 620 -16.05 18.73 13.29
C SER A 620 -16.42 19.85 12.33
N SER A 621 -17.69 19.90 11.92
CA SER A 621 -18.36 21.05 11.31
C SER A 621 -19.81 21.15 11.83
N PRO A 622 -20.48 22.30 11.71
CA PRO A 622 -21.90 22.43 12.05
C PRO A 622 -22.77 21.39 11.32
N GLY A 623 -23.81 20.87 11.99
CA GLY A 623 -24.68 19.84 11.42
C GLY A 623 -25.53 20.29 10.22
N ASP A 624 -25.56 21.59 9.94
CA ASP A 624 -26.22 22.23 8.80
C ASP A 624 -25.23 22.68 7.70
N SER A 625 -23.95 22.31 7.82
CA SER A 625 -22.94 22.63 6.81
C SER A 625 -23.06 21.73 5.57
N PRO A 626 -23.19 22.29 4.35
CA PRO A 626 -23.50 21.52 3.15
C PRO A 626 -22.31 20.69 2.66
N ASN A 627 -22.55 19.41 2.33
CA ASN A 627 -21.59 18.49 1.71
C ASN A 627 -20.26 18.33 2.47
N THR A 628 -20.29 18.44 3.80
CA THR A 628 -19.09 18.37 4.63
C THR A 628 -18.79 16.95 5.10
N ASP A 629 -18.73 15.97 4.20
CA ASP A 629 -18.44 14.57 4.56
C ASP A 629 -17.24 14.48 5.53
N GLY A 630 -17.31 13.59 6.52
CA GLY A 630 -16.20 13.34 7.44
C GLY A 630 -15.03 12.67 6.73
N ILE A 631 -15.19 11.38 6.44
CA ILE A 631 -14.22 10.58 5.68
C ILE A 631 -14.87 10.07 4.39
N HIS A 632 -14.30 10.42 3.25
CA HIS A 632 -14.79 10.01 1.94
C HIS A 632 -13.83 9.04 1.27
N LEU A 633 -14.31 7.83 0.94
CA LEU A 633 -13.54 6.77 0.30
C LEU A 633 -14.01 6.57 -1.14
N GLN A 634 -13.09 6.63 -2.09
CA GLN A 634 -13.35 6.37 -3.51
C GLN A 634 -12.22 5.53 -4.11
N ASN A 635 -12.53 4.54 -4.93
CA ASN A 635 -11.54 3.66 -5.58
C ASN A 635 -10.48 3.09 -4.61
N SER A 636 -10.81 2.92 -3.33
CA SER A 636 -9.81 2.66 -2.29
C SER A 636 -10.02 1.30 -1.63
N ARG A 637 -8.91 0.61 -1.34
CA ARG A 637 -8.94 -0.79 -0.89
C ARG A 637 -8.17 -1.01 0.39
N ASN A 638 -8.58 -2.00 1.18
CA ASN A 638 -7.92 -2.37 2.43
C ASN A 638 -7.84 -1.16 3.38
N VAL A 639 -9.02 -0.65 3.77
CA VAL A 639 -9.16 0.55 4.61
C VAL A 639 -9.60 0.16 6.01
N LEU A 640 -8.93 0.69 7.03
CA LEU A 640 -9.25 0.51 8.44
C LEU A 640 -9.51 1.89 9.08
N ILE A 641 -10.71 2.10 9.61
CA ILE A 641 -11.11 3.32 10.33
C ILE A 641 -11.51 2.94 11.75
N HIS A 642 -10.85 3.49 12.77
CA HIS A 642 -11.18 3.15 14.16
C HIS A 642 -10.86 4.22 15.19
N ARG A 643 -11.63 4.28 16.29
CA ARG A 643 -11.47 5.30 17.34
C ARG A 643 -11.53 6.72 16.77
N VAL A 644 -12.61 7.03 16.06
CA VAL A 644 -12.80 8.34 15.42
C VAL A 644 -14.08 8.98 15.95
N ASP A 645 -14.02 10.28 16.25
CA ASP A 645 -15.16 11.11 16.65
C ASP A 645 -15.48 12.11 15.53
N MET A 646 -16.72 12.10 15.02
CA MET A 646 -17.13 12.91 13.86
C MET A 646 -18.46 13.60 14.06
N GLY A 647 -18.49 14.92 13.84
CA GLY A 647 -19.71 15.69 13.64
C GLY A 647 -19.60 16.53 12.38
N CYS A 648 -20.58 16.43 11.47
CA CYS A 648 -20.57 17.19 10.23
C CYS A 648 -21.98 17.37 9.68
N GLY A 649 -22.15 18.11 8.59
CA GLY A 649 -23.47 18.30 7.97
C GLY A 649 -23.83 17.30 6.87
N ASP A 650 -22.99 16.31 6.58
CA ASP A 650 -23.28 15.24 5.61
C ASP A 650 -22.83 13.86 6.15
N ASP A 651 -22.46 12.91 5.28
CA ASP A 651 -22.03 11.57 5.66
C ASP A 651 -20.79 11.60 6.58
N CYS A 652 -20.85 10.98 7.77
CA CYS A 652 -19.67 10.80 8.62
C CYS A 652 -18.60 9.98 7.91
N VAL A 653 -19.02 8.87 7.28
CA VAL A 653 -18.20 8.12 6.34
C VAL A 653 -18.99 7.83 5.09
N SER A 654 -18.47 8.23 3.94
CA SER A 654 -19.05 7.92 2.62
C SER A 654 -18.15 6.98 1.83
N ILE A 655 -18.73 5.87 1.34
CA ILE A 655 -18.02 4.81 0.61
C ILE A 655 -18.55 4.76 -0.82
N GLN A 656 -17.73 5.21 -1.77
CA GLN A 656 -18.07 5.27 -3.19
C GLN A 656 -17.59 4.04 -3.97
N THR A 657 -17.88 4.04 -5.27
CA THR A 657 -17.45 2.99 -6.21
C THR A 657 -15.94 2.73 -6.19
N GLY A 658 -15.56 1.49 -6.52
CA GLY A 658 -14.19 1.00 -6.58
C GLY A 658 -13.61 0.62 -5.22
N CYS A 659 -14.42 0.70 -4.16
CA CYS A 659 -14.02 0.42 -2.80
C CYS A 659 -14.22 -1.04 -2.40
N SER A 660 -13.24 -1.63 -1.72
CA SER A 660 -13.35 -3.01 -1.22
C SER A 660 -12.48 -3.30 0.01
N ASN A 661 -12.89 -4.26 0.85
CA ASN A 661 -12.18 -4.63 2.08
C ASN A 661 -12.05 -3.43 3.03
N ILE A 662 -13.19 -2.90 3.47
CA ILE A 662 -13.24 -1.76 4.39
C ILE A 662 -13.73 -2.24 5.73
N TYR A 663 -13.02 -1.87 6.79
CA TYR A 663 -13.38 -2.18 8.16
C TYR A 663 -13.46 -0.91 8.99
N ILE A 664 -14.64 -0.63 9.52
CA ILE A 664 -14.92 0.55 10.35
C ILE A 664 -15.36 0.06 11.73
N HIS A 665 -14.68 0.47 12.79
CA HIS A 665 -15.09 0.11 14.15
C HIS A 665 -14.75 1.12 15.23
N ASP A 666 -15.48 1.14 16.35
CA ASP A 666 -15.27 2.09 17.46
C ASP A 666 -15.35 3.56 16.98
N VAL A 667 -16.46 3.93 16.34
CA VAL A 667 -16.68 5.28 15.80
C VAL A 667 -17.88 5.94 16.44
N ASP A 668 -17.70 7.19 16.87
CA ASP A 668 -18.77 8.10 17.28
C ASP A 668 -19.10 9.04 16.12
N CYS A 669 -20.36 9.05 15.69
CA CYS A 669 -20.85 9.86 14.57
C CYS A 669 -22.10 10.64 14.96
N GLY A 670 -22.07 11.95 14.83
CA GLY A 670 -23.22 12.79 15.11
C GLY A 670 -22.89 14.23 15.48
N PRO A 671 -23.56 15.25 14.91
CA PRO A 671 -24.61 15.17 13.88
C PRO A 671 -24.07 14.81 12.49
N GLY A 672 -24.97 14.56 11.52
CA GLY A 672 -24.63 14.26 10.12
C GLY A 672 -25.61 13.28 9.46
N HIS A 673 -25.20 12.64 8.37
CA HIS A 673 -26.01 11.66 7.63
C HIS A 673 -25.68 10.19 7.95
N GLY A 674 -24.76 9.92 8.90
CA GLY A 674 -24.42 8.56 9.33
C GLY A 674 -23.32 7.92 8.48
N ILE A 675 -23.34 6.59 8.37
CA ILE A 675 -22.39 5.80 7.56
C ILE A 675 -23.08 5.39 6.26
N SER A 676 -22.57 5.87 5.12
CA SER A 676 -23.23 5.75 3.82
C SER A 676 -22.37 5.04 2.78
N ILE A 677 -22.95 4.08 2.07
CA ILE A 677 -22.40 3.50 0.84
C ILE A 677 -23.13 4.14 -0.35
N GLY A 678 -22.42 4.86 -1.21
CA GLY A 678 -22.95 5.61 -2.37
C GLY A 678 -23.04 7.12 -2.19
N GLY A 679 -23.64 7.89 -3.11
CA GLY A 679 -24.56 7.49 -4.19
C GLY A 679 -23.88 6.76 -5.36
N LEU A 680 -24.21 5.48 -5.53
CA LEU A 680 -23.58 4.62 -6.54
C LEU A 680 -24.31 4.63 -7.88
N GLY A 681 -23.57 4.66 -8.99
CA GLY A 681 -24.14 4.49 -10.33
C GLY A 681 -24.78 5.74 -10.95
N ARG A 682 -24.35 6.94 -10.52
CA ARG A 682 -24.80 8.22 -11.10
C ARG A 682 -24.64 8.21 -12.62
N ASP A 683 -25.54 8.86 -13.34
CA ASP A 683 -25.51 8.97 -14.81
C ASP A 683 -25.44 7.60 -15.53
N ASN A 684 -26.15 6.61 -14.98
CA ASN A 684 -26.20 5.23 -15.47
C ASN A 684 -24.82 4.54 -15.50
N THR A 685 -23.89 4.98 -14.66
CA THR A 685 -22.55 4.39 -14.57
C THR A 685 -22.55 3.07 -13.80
N LYS A 686 -21.48 2.29 -14.01
CA LYS A 686 -21.24 1.06 -13.27
C LYS A 686 -20.56 1.37 -11.94
N ALA A 687 -21.07 0.79 -10.86
CA ALA A 687 -20.52 0.95 -9.53
C ALA A 687 -20.29 -0.38 -8.82
N CYS A 688 -19.13 -0.49 -8.16
CA CYS A 688 -18.66 -1.72 -7.54
C CYS A 688 -18.20 -1.45 -6.11
N VAL A 689 -18.84 -2.08 -5.13
CA VAL A 689 -18.43 -2.04 -3.72
C VAL A 689 -18.54 -3.42 -3.10
N SER A 690 -17.55 -3.89 -2.37
CA SER A 690 -17.64 -5.23 -1.78
C SER A 690 -16.86 -5.42 -0.49
N ASN A 691 -17.32 -6.32 0.36
CA ASN A 691 -16.63 -6.72 1.59
C ASN A 691 -16.40 -5.52 2.53
N ILE A 692 -17.51 -5.00 3.06
CA ILE A 692 -17.54 -3.86 3.97
C ILE A 692 -18.07 -4.33 5.31
N THR A 693 -17.31 -4.11 6.38
CA THR A 693 -17.74 -4.39 7.75
C THR A 693 -17.71 -3.10 8.55
N VAL A 694 -18.86 -2.74 9.11
CA VAL A 694 -19.06 -1.57 9.96
C VAL A 694 -19.61 -2.09 11.28
N ARG A 695 -18.87 -1.90 12.37
CA ARG A 695 -19.27 -2.41 13.68
C ARG A 695 -18.95 -1.48 14.84
N ASP A 696 -19.57 -1.69 15.99
CA ASP A 696 -19.26 -0.90 17.21
C ASP A 696 -19.36 0.61 16.95
N ILE A 697 -20.48 1.02 16.35
CA ILE A 697 -20.73 2.41 15.97
C ILE A 697 -21.77 3.02 16.90
N ASN A 698 -21.52 4.26 17.31
CA ASN A 698 -22.46 5.09 18.05
C ASN A 698 -22.93 6.24 17.14
N LEU A 699 -24.22 6.31 16.86
CA LEU A 699 -24.83 7.33 16.01
C LEU A 699 -25.76 8.20 16.83
N ARG A 700 -25.57 9.52 16.80
CA ARG A 700 -26.36 10.48 17.59
C ARG A 700 -26.85 11.64 16.75
N ASN A 701 -28.15 11.95 16.80
CA ASN A 701 -28.72 13.10 16.10
C ASN A 701 -28.39 13.14 14.59
N THR A 702 -28.28 11.97 13.96
CA THR A 702 -28.01 11.87 12.51
C THR A 702 -29.31 11.71 11.72
N MET A 703 -29.30 12.13 10.46
CA MET A 703 -30.41 11.89 9.53
C MET A 703 -30.60 10.39 9.30
N THR A 704 -29.52 9.66 9.02
CA THR A 704 -29.58 8.20 8.87
C THR A 704 -28.58 7.50 9.75
N GLY A 705 -28.79 6.21 10.00
CA GLY A 705 -27.82 5.39 10.72
C GLY A 705 -26.81 4.79 9.74
N VAL A 706 -27.12 3.59 9.24
CA VAL A 706 -26.38 2.92 8.17
C VAL A 706 -27.20 2.91 6.89
N ARG A 707 -26.58 3.39 5.80
CA ARG A 707 -27.28 3.71 4.56
C ARG A 707 -26.57 3.14 3.33
N ILE A 708 -27.35 2.64 2.37
CA ILE A 708 -26.89 2.33 1.00
C ILE A 708 -27.76 3.15 0.04
N LYS A 709 -27.14 4.03 -0.76
CA LYS A 709 -27.81 4.87 -1.76
C LYS A 709 -27.28 4.56 -3.16
N THR A 710 -28.17 4.25 -4.10
CA THR A 710 -27.81 4.01 -5.51
C THR A 710 -28.73 4.80 -6.41
N TRP A 711 -28.17 5.41 -7.45
CA TRP A 711 -28.92 6.14 -8.44
C TRP A 711 -29.80 5.22 -9.29
N GLN A 712 -31.01 5.67 -9.58
CA GLN A 712 -31.85 5.06 -10.60
C GLN A 712 -31.12 5.05 -11.94
N GLY A 713 -31.20 3.93 -12.66
CA GLY A 713 -30.51 3.71 -13.92
C GLY A 713 -29.10 3.12 -13.79
N GLY A 714 -28.50 3.15 -12.60
CA GLY A 714 -27.16 2.62 -12.33
C GLY A 714 -27.02 1.10 -12.52
N SER A 715 -25.77 0.61 -12.57
CA SER A 715 -25.44 -0.81 -12.76
C SER A 715 -24.22 -1.24 -11.96
N GLY A 716 -23.89 -2.53 -11.95
CA GLY A 716 -22.81 -3.12 -11.13
C GLY A 716 -23.36 -3.78 -9.87
N SER A 717 -22.52 -3.93 -8.83
CA SER A 717 -22.89 -4.66 -7.62
C SER A 717 -22.33 -4.06 -6.32
N VAL A 718 -23.13 -4.21 -5.26
CA VAL A 718 -22.73 -4.07 -3.86
C VAL A 718 -22.99 -5.38 -3.16
N GLN A 719 -21.95 -5.97 -2.56
CA GLN A 719 -22.07 -7.29 -1.94
C GLN A 719 -21.20 -7.48 -0.70
N ALA A 720 -21.62 -8.42 0.17
CA ALA A 720 -20.92 -8.77 1.41
C ALA A 720 -20.74 -7.55 2.32
N ILE A 721 -21.87 -6.99 2.76
CA ILE A 721 -21.91 -5.86 3.68
C ILE A 721 -22.37 -6.36 5.04
N GLN A 722 -21.68 -5.98 6.11
CA GLN A 722 -22.06 -6.29 7.48
C GLN A 722 -22.11 -5.01 8.31
N PHE A 723 -23.26 -4.76 8.90
CA PHE A 723 -23.52 -3.72 9.89
C PHE A 723 -23.81 -4.41 11.23
N SER A 724 -22.92 -4.31 12.22
CA SER A 724 -23.08 -5.05 13.48
C SER A 724 -22.78 -4.26 14.76
N ASN A 725 -23.50 -4.50 15.84
CA ASN A 725 -23.34 -3.80 17.12
C ASN A 725 -23.38 -2.27 16.97
N ILE A 726 -24.50 -1.75 16.47
CA ILE A 726 -24.69 -0.32 16.20
C ILE A 726 -25.70 0.25 17.20
N LYS A 727 -25.32 1.32 17.87
CA LYS A 727 -26.18 2.05 18.80
C LYS A 727 -26.63 3.35 18.16
N VAL A 728 -27.94 3.58 18.16
CA VAL A 728 -28.55 4.79 17.60
C VAL A 728 -29.26 5.58 18.69
N TRP A 729 -29.08 6.90 18.72
CA TRP A 729 -29.82 7.80 19.61
C TRP A 729 -30.34 8.99 18.81
N GLU A 730 -31.65 9.16 18.81
CA GLU A 730 -32.33 10.26 18.11
C GLU A 730 -32.01 10.32 16.60
N VAL A 731 -31.80 9.15 15.98
CA VAL A 731 -31.52 9.03 14.54
C VAL A 731 -32.83 9.06 13.76
N GLN A 732 -32.93 9.82 12.67
CA GLN A 732 -34.22 9.89 11.96
C GLN A 732 -34.60 8.53 11.33
N ILE A 733 -33.68 7.95 10.55
CA ILE A 733 -33.85 6.63 9.93
C ILE A 733 -32.62 5.73 10.14
N PRO A 734 -32.62 4.84 11.14
CA PRO A 734 -31.46 4.00 11.48
C PRO A 734 -30.95 3.10 10.36
N MET A 735 -31.84 2.52 9.54
CA MET A 735 -31.47 1.58 8.48
C MET A 735 -32.08 2.01 7.15
N VAL A 736 -31.22 2.27 6.16
CA VAL A 736 -31.65 2.76 4.84
C VAL A 736 -31.02 1.96 3.71
N ILE A 737 -31.84 1.48 2.79
CA ILE A 737 -31.46 1.16 1.41
C ILE A 737 -32.37 2.00 0.52
N ASP A 738 -31.78 2.80 -0.36
CA ASP A 738 -32.49 3.60 -1.34
C ASP A 738 -31.86 3.41 -2.73
N GLN A 739 -32.47 2.56 -3.55
CA GLN A 739 -32.10 2.39 -4.96
C GLN A 739 -32.77 3.41 -5.89
N PHE A 740 -33.58 4.33 -5.34
CA PHE A 740 -34.30 5.36 -6.07
C PHE A 740 -33.68 6.76 -5.93
N TYR A 741 -32.43 6.82 -5.48
CA TYR A 741 -31.72 8.07 -5.20
C TYR A 741 -31.66 8.98 -6.44
N CYS A 742 -31.94 10.26 -6.24
CA CYS A 742 -31.92 11.30 -7.27
C CYS A 742 -31.75 12.71 -6.67
N ASP A 743 -31.15 13.65 -7.40
CA ASP A 743 -30.89 15.02 -6.94
C ASP A 743 -31.95 16.05 -7.37
N ARG A 744 -33.04 15.62 -8.02
CA ARG A 744 -34.11 16.50 -8.49
C ARG A 744 -35.40 16.23 -7.73
N SER A 745 -36.23 17.27 -7.60
CA SER A 745 -37.57 17.17 -7.03
C SER A 745 -38.49 16.18 -7.76
N SER A 746 -38.17 15.85 -9.02
CA SER A 746 -38.84 14.82 -9.80
C SER A 746 -37.85 14.19 -10.79
N CYS A 747 -37.77 12.87 -10.81
CA CYS A 747 -36.89 12.13 -11.70
C CYS A 747 -37.71 11.14 -12.52
N GLU A 748 -37.29 10.90 -13.76
CA GLU A 748 -37.89 9.83 -14.56
C GLU A 748 -37.57 8.51 -13.87
N ASN A 749 -38.62 7.75 -13.56
CA ASN A 749 -38.45 6.46 -12.92
C ASN A 749 -37.69 5.53 -13.87
N GLN A 750 -36.45 5.19 -13.51
CA GLN A 750 -35.68 4.19 -14.22
C GLN A 750 -35.72 2.90 -13.43
N SER A 751 -36.07 1.81 -14.12
CA SER A 751 -36.24 0.53 -13.45
C SER A 751 -34.93 -0.11 -13.01
N SER A 752 -33.79 0.13 -13.68
CA SER A 752 -32.49 -0.48 -13.31
C SER A 752 -31.84 0.22 -12.13
N ALA A 753 -31.08 -0.52 -11.33
CA ALA A 753 -30.24 0.01 -10.26
C ALA A 753 -29.05 -0.94 -10.03
N VAL A 754 -28.04 -0.45 -9.30
CA VAL A 754 -26.88 -1.25 -8.86
C VAL A 754 -27.37 -2.44 -8.03
N ALA A 755 -26.98 -3.67 -8.38
CA ALA A 755 -27.46 -4.86 -7.70
C ALA A 755 -26.96 -4.95 -6.25
N LEU A 756 -27.86 -5.18 -5.30
CA LEU A 756 -27.54 -5.28 -3.87
C LEU A 756 -27.74 -6.72 -3.37
N SER A 757 -26.70 -7.31 -2.79
CA SER A 757 -26.78 -8.68 -2.27
C SER A 757 -25.97 -8.91 -0.99
N SER A 758 -26.38 -9.88 -0.17
CA SER A 758 -25.64 -10.30 1.04
C SER A 758 -25.34 -9.14 1.98
N ILE A 759 -26.40 -8.54 2.54
CA ILE A 759 -26.33 -7.41 3.46
C ILE A 759 -26.83 -7.86 4.84
N ALA A 760 -25.96 -7.85 5.84
CA ALA A 760 -26.28 -8.25 7.20
C ALA A 760 -26.45 -7.03 8.12
N TYR A 761 -27.56 -7.03 8.87
CA TYR A 761 -27.81 -6.11 9.99
C TYR A 761 -27.94 -6.94 11.28
N GLU A 762 -27.03 -6.71 12.22
CA GLU A 762 -26.90 -7.52 13.43
C GLU A 762 -26.76 -6.63 14.68
N SER A 763 -27.62 -6.79 15.69
CA SER A 763 -27.52 -6.02 16.94
C SER A 763 -27.53 -4.50 16.70
N ILE A 764 -28.60 -3.99 16.08
CA ILE A 764 -28.82 -2.56 15.89
C ILE A 764 -29.88 -2.10 16.89
N ARG A 765 -29.48 -1.25 17.84
CA ARG A 765 -30.28 -0.95 19.03
C ARG A 765 -30.35 0.55 19.34
N GLY A 766 -31.48 1.03 19.84
CA GLY A 766 -31.61 2.39 20.38
C GLY A 766 -32.85 3.13 19.88
N THR A 767 -32.77 4.45 19.69
CA THR A 767 -33.95 5.28 19.40
C THR A 767 -33.97 5.92 18.01
N PHE A 768 -35.17 6.07 17.44
CA PHE A 768 -35.40 6.76 16.16
C PHE A 768 -36.51 7.82 16.24
N THR A 769 -36.51 8.78 15.31
CA THR A 769 -37.46 9.91 15.32
C THR A 769 -38.39 10.02 14.11
N VAL A 770 -38.13 9.32 13.00
CA VAL A 770 -38.98 9.35 11.79
C VAL A 770 -39.47 7.97 11.38
N LYS A 771 -38.56 7.05 11.04
CA LYS A 771 -38.89 5.70 10.56
C LYS A 771 -37.81 4.72 11.04
N PRO A 772 -38.15 3.53 11.54
CA PRO A 772 -37.13 2.59 12.03
C PRO A 772 -36.27 2.01 10.89
N VAL A 773 -36.91 1.68 9.76
CA VAL A 773 -36.29 0.98 8.63
C VAL A 773 -36.92 1.44 7.31
N HIS A 774 -36.07 1.71 6.31
CA HIS A 774 -36.48 2.03 4.94
C HIS A 774 -35.65 1.23 3.93
N LEU A 775 -36.22 0.17 3.36
CA LEU A 775 -35.56 -0.67 2.35
C LEU A 775 -36.29 -0.54 1.02
N ALA A 776 -35.90 0.42 0.20
CA ALA A 776 -36.50 0.68 -1.11
C ALA A 776 -35.61 0.13 -2.23
N CYS A 777 -35.94 -1.05 -2.73
CA CYS A 777 -35.19 -1.73 -3.79
C CYS A 777 -35.92 -1.68 -5.15
N SER A 778 -35.17 -1.73 -6.24
CA SER A 778 -35.68 -1.69 -7.60
C SER A 778 -36.47 -2.94 -7.98
N ASP A 779 -37.54 -2.79 -8.76
CA ASP A 779 -38.30 -3.91 -9.34
C ASP A 779 -37.49 -4.78 -10.30
N SER A 780 -36.50 -4.20 -10.99
CA SER A 780 -35.67 -4.92 -11.96
C SER A 780 -34.30 -5.37 -11.41
N SER A 781 -33.92 -4.85 -10.24
CA SER A 781 -32.75 -5.26 -9.46
C SER A 781 -33.11 -5.41 -7.96
N PRO A 782 -34.01 -6.35 -7.58
CA PRO A 782 -34.39 -6.53 -6.17
C PRO A 782 -33.20 -6.80 -5.26
N CYS A 783 -33.24 -6.28 -4.02
CA CYS A 783 -32.22 -6.61 -3.04
C CYS A 783 -32.39 -8.05 -2.56
N SER A 784 -31.29 -8.79 -2.42
CA SER A 784 -31.34 -10.21 -2.05
C SER A 784 -30.34 -10.57 -0.94
N GLY A 785 -30.67 -11.59 -0.14
CA GLY A 785 -29.79 -12.03 0.94
C GLY A 785 -29.60 -10.97 2.03
N ILE A 786 -30.66 -10.19 2.32
CA ILE A 786 -30.68 -9.34 3.50
C ILE A 786 -30.86 -10.23 4.73
N SER A 787 -30.02 -10.11 5.75
CA SER A 787 -30.21 -10.84 7.01
C SER A 787 -30.42 -9.87 8.17
N LEU A 788 -31.49 -10.09 8.93
CA LEU A 788 -31.80 -9.31 10.12
C LEU A 788 -31.65 -10.17 11.37
N SER A 789 -30.86 -9.70 12.33
CA SER A 789 -30.70 -10.32 13.64
C SER A 789 -30.63 -9.24 14.72
N GLU A 790 -31.39 -9.39 15.81
CA GLU A 790 -31.31 -8.52 17.00
C GLU A 790 -31.46 -7.01 16.70
N VAL A 791 -32.45 -6.62 15.90
CA VAL A 791 -32.78 -5.20 15.66
C VAL A 791 -33.83 -4.73 16.67
N GLU A 792 -33.47 -3.76 17.51
CA GLU A 792 -34.33 -3.21 18.57
C GLU A 792 -34.30 -1.67 18.57
N LEU A 793 -35.24 -1.10 17.83
CA LEU A 793 -35.39 0.32 17.59
C LEU A 793 -36.67 0.85 18.25
N GLU A 794 -36.51 1.75 19.20
CA GLU A 794 -37.62 2.36 19.92
C GLU A 794 -37.95 3.75 19.37
N PRO A 795 -39.23 4.08 19.18
CA PRO A 795 -39.62 5.41 18.77
C PRO A 795 -39.38 6.41 19.91
N LEU A 796 -38.73 7.54 19.62
CA LEU A 796 -38.72 8.68 20.53
C LEU A 796 -39.97 9.54 20.27
N GLN A 797 -41.03 9.30 21.05
CA GLN A 797 -42.26 10.09 20.97
C GLN A 797 -42.00 11.52 21.44
N GLU A 798 -42.20 12.51 20.55
CA GLU A 798 -42.86 13.78 20.92
C GLU A 798 -43.18 14.76 19.77
N ARG A 799 -42.66 14.61 18.52
CA ARG A 799 -42.86 15.68 17.51
C ARG A 799 -43.17 15.30 16.06
N HIS A 800 -43.02 14.05 15.63
CA HIS A 800 -43.20 13.67 14.22
C HIS A 800 -44.17 12.50 14.05
N HIS A 801 -44.96 12.53 12.96
CA HIS A 801 -45.74 11.38 12.51
C HIS A 801 -44.77 10.25 12.16
N MET A 802 -44.65 9.27 13.04
CA MET A 802 -43.77 8.12 12.82
C MET A 802 -44.45 7.15 11.86
N THR A 803 -43.67 6.67 10.90
CA THR A 803 -44.13 5.70 9.90
C THR A 803 -43.61 4.30 10.23
N ASP A 804 -44.43 3.29 9.94
CA ASP A 804 -44.06 1.87 10.06
C ASP A 804 -42.80 1.53 9.22
N PRO A 805 -42.09 0.41 9.53
CA PRO A 805 -41.04 -0.11 8.68
C PRO A 805 -41.48 -0.23 7.22
N PHE A 806 -40.64 0.21 6.30
CA PHE A 806 -40.90 0.14 4.86
C PHE A 806 -39.94 -0.80 4.18
N CYS A 807 -40.48 -1.70 3.35
CA CYS A 807 -39.71 -2.58 2.48
C CYS A 807 -40.38 -2.67 1.10
N TRP A 808 -39.61 -2.53 0.04
CA TRP A 808 -40.04 -2.73 -1.33
C TRP A 808 -38.96 -3.54 -2.06
N GLN A 809 -39.36 -4.64 -2.70
CA GLN A 809 -38.46 -5.57 -3.43
C GLN A 809 -37.21 -5.99 -2.63
N ALA A 810 -37.35 -6.12 -1.31
CA ALA A 810 -36.29 -6.52 -0.40
C ALA A 810 -36.51 -7.96 0.07
N PHE A 811 -35.55 -8.84 -0.22
CA PHE A 811 -35.63 -10.27 0.04
C PHE A 811 -34.51 -10.76 0.97
N GLY A 812 -34.86 -11.63 1.91
CA GLY A 812 -33.92 -12.01 2.95
C GLY A 812 -34.41 -13.04 3.96
N GLU A 813 -33.72 -13.09 5.09
CA GLU A 813 -34.04 -13.97 6.23
C GLU A 813 -34.05 -13.17 7.54
N LEU A 814 -34.94 -13.58 8.43
CA LEU A 814 -35.06 -13.05 9.79
C LEU A 814 -34.56 -14.12 10.76
N TYR A 815 -33.41 -13.91 11.39
CA TYR A 815 -32.80 -14.87 12.30
C TYR A 815 -33.25 -14.70 13.76
N ALA A 816 -33.74 -13.51 14.12
CA ALA A 816 -34.32 -13.21 15.43
C ALA A 816 -35.47 -12.19 15.30
N PRO A 817 -36.45 -12.18 16.23
CA PRO A 817 -37.50 -11.16 16.24
C PRO A 817 -36.92 -9.74 16.31
N THR A 818 -37.59 -8.78 15.66
CA THR A 818 -37.19 -7.36 15.68
C THR A 818 -38.23 -6.52 16.40
N ILE A 819 -37.78 -5.40 16.96
CA ILE A 819 -38.62 -4.37 17.58
C ILE A 819 -38.35 -3.06 16.83
N PRO A 820 -39.37 -2.42 16.20
CA PRO A 820 -40.67 -2.99 15.88
C PRO A 820 -40.55 -4.19 14.91
N PRO A 821 -41.61 -5.00 14.76
CA PRO A 821 -41.62 -6.09 13.78
C PRO A 821 -41.44 -5.57 12.34
N ILE A 822 -40.42 -6.07 11.62
CA ILE A 822 -40.18 -5.73 10.21
C ILE A 822 -40.81 -6.80 9.31
N THR A 823 -42.15 -6.82 9.27
CA THR A 823 -42.92 -7.84 8.54
C THR A 823 -42.94 -7.62 7.02
N CYS A 824 -42.47 -6.46 6.55
CA CYS A 824 -42.42 -6.11 5.13
C CYS A 824 -41.28 -6.81 4.36
N LEU A 825 -40.28 -7.37 5.03
CA LEU A 825 -39.17 -8.08 4.38
C LEU A 825 -39.68 -9.40 3.81
N GLN A 826 -39.46 -9.64 2.52
CA GLN A 826 -39.93 -10.86 1.86
C GLN A 826 -38.95 -12.01 2.14
N ILE A 827 -39.45 -13.13 2.67
CA ILE A 827 -38.58 -14.27 3.02
C ILE A 827 -38.12 -15.01 1.76
N GLY A 828 -36.82 -15.29 1.68
CA GLY A 828 -36.20 -16.09 0.60
C GLY A 828 -35.53 -15.23 -0.47
N LYS A 829 -35.81 -15.54 -1.74
CA LYS A 829 -35.18 -14.91 -2.92
C LYS A 829 -36.24 -14.39 -3.89
N PRO A 830 -35.94 -13.36 -4.70
CA PRO A 830 -36.86 -12.86 -5.72
C PRO A 830 -37.21 -13.95 -6.75
N ALA A 831 -38.46 -13.96 -7.22
CA ALA A 831 -38.96 -14.97 -8.15
C ALA A 831 -38.37 -14.84 -9.57
N SER A 832 -37.93 -13.65 -9.95
CA SER A 832 -37.24 -13.38 -11.21
C SER A 832 -35.72 -13.42 -10.96
N ASN A 833 -35.09 -14.54 -11.31
CA ASN A 833 -33.63 -14.60 -11.47
C ASN A 833 -33.26 -13.77 -12.70
N ARG A 834 -33.15 -12.44 -12.56
CA ARG A 834 -32.39 -11.67 -13.54
C ARG A 834 -30.98 -12.25 -13.50
N ILE A 835 -30.59 -12.93 -14.58
CA ILE A 835 -29.23 -13.42 -14.76
C ILE A 835 -28.35 -12.19 -14.72
N LEU A 836 -27.47 -12.08 -13.71
CA LEU A 836 -26.46 -11.02 -13.64
C LEU A 836 -25.70 -11.05 -14.97
N THR A 837 -25.80 -9.97 -15.72
CA THR A 837 -25.10 -9.82 -16.99
C THR A 837 -23.67 -9.34 -16.74
N ASP A 838 -22.77 -9.41 -17.72
CA ASP A 838 -21.42 -8.80 -17.63
C ASP A 838 -21.47 -7.31 -17.23
N HIS A 839 -22.60 -6.65 -17.53
CA HIS A 839 -22.86 -5.26 -17.15
C HIS A 839 -23.08 -5.08 -15.63
N ASP A 840 -23.57 -6.12 -14.96
CA ASP A 840 -23.89 -6.13 -13.52
C ASP A 840 -22.74 -6.71 -12.67
N LEU A 841 -21.77 -7.40 -13.27
CA LEU A 841 -20.66 -8.06 -12.58
C LEU A 841 -19.50 -7.12 -12.25
N CYS A 842 -19.15 -7.05 -10.96
CA CYS A 842 -17.90 -6.52 -10.45
C CYS A 842 -17.01 -7.70 -10.02
#